data_AF-A0A953ILX8-F1
#
_entry.id   AF-A0A953ILX8-F1
#
_cell.length_a   1.000
_cell.length_b   1.000
_cell.length_c   1.000
_cell.angle_alpha   90.00
_cell.angle_beta   90.00
_cell.angle_gamma   90.00
#
_symmetry.space_group_name_H-M   'P 1'
#
loop_
_entity.id
_entity.type
_entity.pdbx_description
1 polymer ?
#
loop_
_entity_poly.entity_id
_entity_poly.type
_entity_poly.pdbx_seq_one_letter_code
_entity_poly.pdbx_strand_id
1 'polypeptide(L)'
;ELIEVAARADATAFDMDFRLLYDHESRLFYIGYNVSSDRLDQHHYDLLASEARLASYFAIAKKDVPVEHWFFLGRPIARLESGLSLISWNGSMFEYLMPPLLLRSGRGTLVGQSERAAVDAQRRHVDRLDIPWGISESAFALLNPDHHYRYHAFGVPRLGLRRGLSRDLVIAPYASALALATEPRAAVANLRALKRLGLIGAYGFFDAADFTPGHVPAGRAFSPVRTYMAHHQGMILAAVGNALFDDAHVRRFREERRMRSIDLLLQERIPWELPAEEPRAEERPLPALQPEAVAPPHPWAPPASATFPQMHLLGNGRLASWISESGGGGLWWNQQALTRWRPDSVRDNHGLWIYVRDEESGTLWSVGRQPTGVASPDARVVFHPHLAEFHRRDNGIGIRMEVAVAPADDIEIRRVTVVNESDRARTISLTSYGEVVLAPPLDDERHPAFSKLFVGSEYLAGRGGLLFTRRPRNPGDHPPVLLHCIVADEAGLQVAGYETDRRAFLGRNGDGRLPHGVGNRLSGTVGWTLDPVMSLQLRLDLEPRERRHLAFLTFVAGSRESVMELADRHTTLASLDWTVGDAATEAARETQQLRLEPSRLPELQMLASLLLHPHPTLRAPSAVIAANRLGQPRLWGLGLSGDLPILLIRAGDPDELGLLPVLIRALRLWQRRGFQADIVVLRTGTSGYVE
;
A
#
# COMPACT_ATOMS: atom_id res chain seq x y z
N GLU A 1 -31.74 32.69 1.35
CA GLU A 1 -30.64 31.73 1.13
C GLU A 1 -29.27 32.26 1.56
N LEU A 2 -28.61 33.19 0.84
CA LEU A 2 -27.24 33.61 1.23
C LEU A 2 -27.13 34.23 2.64
N ILE A 3 -28.11 35.02 3.07
CA ILE A 3 -28.16 35.58 4.44
C ILE A 3 -28.30 34.47 5.49
N GLU A 4 -29.08 33.43 5.19
CA GLU A 4 -29.30 32.29 6.07
C GLU A 4 -28.05 31.40 6.15
N VAL A 5 -27.38 31.19 5.01
CA VAL A 5 -26.07 30.53 4.96
C VAL A 5 -25.03 31.32 5.76
N ALA A 6 -25.01 32.66 5.63
CA ALA A 6 -24.12 33.51 6.41
C ALA A 6 -24.41 33.42 7.91
N ALA A 7 -25.69 33.48 8.33
CA ALA A 7 -26.08 33.32 9.73
C ALA A 7 -25.69 31.95 10.29
N ARG A 8 -25.88 30.87 9.52
CA ARG A 8 -25.47 29.52 9.92
C ARG A 8 -23.96 29.37 10.01
N ALA A 9 -23.21 29.96 9.09
CA ALA A 9 -21.75 29.95 9.11
C ALA A 9 -21.21 30.72 10.33
N ASP A 10 -21.80 31.88 10.64
CA ASP A 10 -21.46 32.68 11.81
C ASP A 10 -21.74 31.91 13.11
N ALA A 11 -22.94 31.32 13.23
CA ALA A 11 -23.29 30.47 14.37
C ALA A 11 -22.32 29.30 14.51
N THR A 12 -22.02 28.59 13.41
CA THR A 12 -21.09 27.45 13.42
C THR A 12 -19.69 27.87 13.87
N ALA A 13 -19.18 29.01 13.41
CA ALA A 13 -17.86 29.52 13.78
C ALA A 13 -17.79 29.91 15.26
N PHE A 14 -18.84 30.56 15.80
CA PHE A 14 -18.85 31.04 17.18
C PHE A 14 -19.33 30.00 18.20
N ASP A 15 -20.02 28.94 17.79
CA ASP A 15 -20.42 27.84 18.69
C ASP A 15 -19.26 26.85 18.97
N MET A 16 -18.22 26.81 18.12
CA MET A 16 -17.03 25.95 18.34
C MET A 16 -16.32 26.30 19.65
N ASP A 17 -16.20 25.36 20.58
CA ASP A 17 -15.58 25.57 21.89
C ASP A 17 -14.08 25.20 21.90
N PHE A 18 -13.21 26.20 21.91
CA PHE A 18 -11.76 25.99 21.95
C PHE A 18 -11.23 25.67 23.35
N ARG A 19 -12.01 25.88 24.42
CA ARG A 19 -11.56 25.61 25.81
C ARG A 19 -11.19 24.15 26.02
N LEU A 20 -11.87 23.24 25.32
CA LEU A 20 -11.62 21.81 25.38
C LEU A 20 -10.17 21.44 25.03
N LEU A 21 -9.56 22.15 24.09
CA LEU A 21 -8.19 21.89 23.64
C LEU A 21 -7.15 22.69 24.41
N TYR A 22 -7.57 23.60 25.30
CA TYR A 22 -6.66 24.48 26.03
C TYR A 22 -6.10 23.80 27.27
N ASP A 23 -4.78 23.69 27.34
CA ASP A 23 -4.07 23.23 28.52
C ASP A 23 -3.79 24.42 29.45
N HIS A 24 -4.39 24.41 30.64
CA HIS A 24 -4.19 25.48 31.63
C HIS A 24 -2.79 25.47 32.25
N GLU A 25 -2.06 24.35 32.23
CA GLU A 25 -0.71 24.26 32.80
C GLU A 25 0.33 24.85 31.83
N SER A 26 0.38 24.35 30.60
CA SER A 26 1.29 24.85 29.57
C SER A 26 0.84 26.16 28.92
N ARG A 27 -0.46 26.50 29.03
CA ARG A 27 -1.13 27.64 28.38
C ARG A 27 -1.10 27.56 26.86
N LEU A 28 -1.04 26.35 26.32
CA LEU A 28 -1.00 26.05 24.90
C LEU A 28 -2.21 25.18 24.50
N PHE A 29 -2.44 25.05 23.20
CA PHE A 29 -3.43 24.11 22.69
C PHE A 29 -2.83 22.74 22.47
N TYR A 30 -3.54 21.68 22.88
CA TYR A 30 -3.29 20.33 22.40
C TYR A 30 -3.50 20.26 20.88
N ILE A 31 -2.72 19.41 20.20
CA ILE A 31 -2.82 19.26 18.73
C ILE A 31 -4.22 18.75 18.31
N GLY A 32 -4.85 17.92 19.13
CA GLY A 32 -6.19 17.43 18.87
C GLY A 32 -6.77 16.60 20.01
N TYR A 33 -8.00 16.13 19.78
CA TYR A 33 -8.73 15.23 20.67
C TYR A 33 -9.05 13.93 19.94
N ASN A 34 -8.63 12.79 20.48
CA ASN A 34 -8.98 11.49 19.93
C ASN A 34 -10.29 10.99 20.56
N VAL A 35 -11.37 11.07 19.79
CA VAL A 35 -12.72 10.66 20.21
C VAL A 35 -12.80 9.17 20.55
N SER A 36 -12.09 8.32 19.82
CA SER A 36 -12.12 6.86 20.02
C SER A 36 -11.41 6.42 21.30
N SER A 37 -10.38 7.15 21.71
CA SER A 37 -9.63 6.87 22.95
C SER A 37 -9.98 7.82 24.10
N ASP A 38 -10.96 8.70 23.91
CA ASP A 38 -11.41 9.71 24.88
C ASP A 38 -10.25 10.48 25.54
N ARG A 39 -9.27 10.92 24.73
CA ARG A 39 -8.03 11.50 25.23
C ARG A 39 -7.52 12.64 24.36
N LEU A 40 -7.02 13.69 25.00
CA LEU A 40 -6.24 14.75 24.37
C LEU A 40 -4.90 14.21 23.86
N ASP A 41 -4.34 14.84 22.82
CA ASP A 41 -2.98 14.54 22.37
C ASP A 41 -1.97 14.83 23.50
N GLN A 42 -0.79 14.23 23.42
CA GLN A 42 0.30 14.49 24.37
C GLN A 42 1.12 15.72 23.99
N HIS A 43 0.98 16.19 22.75
CA HIS A 43 1.73 17.30 22.20
C HIS A 43 0.86 18.55 22.03
N HIS A 44 1.53 19.70 21.95
CA HIS A 44 0.89 21.01 21.87
C HIS A 44 1.32 21.76 20.60
N TYR A 45 0.47 22.67 20.14
CA TYR A 45 0.88 23.72 19.22
C TYR A 45 1.63 24.80 20.00
N ASP A 46 2.95 24.75 19.93
CA ASP A 46 3.86 25.52 20.76
C ASP A 46 4.67 26.55 19.95
N LEU A 47 4.44 26.74 18.65
CA LEU A 47 5.20 27.66 17.81
C LEU A 47 4.34 28.78 17.21
N LEU A 48 4.88 30.00 17.18
CA LEU A 48 4.24 31.15 16.54
C LEU A 48 4.27 31.08 15.00
N ALA A 49 5.29 30.43 14.43
CA ALA A 49 5.36 30.12 13.00
C ALA A 49 4.61 28.81 12.70
N SER A 50 3.28 28.88 12.77
CA SER A 50 2.37 27.79 12.43
C SER A 50 1.03 28.36 11.96
N GLU A 51 0.33 27.59 11.14
CA GLU A 51 -1.08 27.77 10.79
C GLU A 51 -2.00 27.86 12.02
N ALA A 52 -1.66 27.14 13.10
CA ALA A 52 -2.45 27.06 14.32
C ALA A 52 -2.59 28.42 15.01
N ARG A 53 -1.69 29.37 14.73
CA ARG A 53 -1.80 30.76 15.23
C ARG A 53 -3.12 31.42 14.83
N LEU A 54 -3.74 30.99 13.73
CA LEU A 54 -5.06 31.49 13.33
C LEU A 54 -6.15 31.05 14.31
N ALA A 55 -6.12 29.79 14.75
CA ALA A 55 -7.00 29.28 15.79
C ALA A 55 -6.75 29.98 17.12
N SER A 56 -5.48 30.16 17.52
CA SER A 56 -5.08 30.94 18.70
C SER A 56 -5.64 32.36 18.67
N TYR A 57 -5.49 33.06 17.55
CA TYR A 57 -6.02 34.42 17.38
C TYR A 57 -7.55 34.44 17.53
N PHE A 58 -8.25 33.54 16.83
CA PHE A 58 -9.70 33.47 16.87
C PHE A 58 -10.24 33.12 18.27
N ALA A 59 -9.64 32.14 18.94
CA ALA A 59 -10.04 31.72 20.28
C ALA A 59 -9.85 32.83 21.33
N ILE A 60 -8.76 33.61 21.23
CA ILE A 60 -8.55 34.79 22.07
C ILE A 60 -9.59 35.88 21.76
N ALA A 61 -9.87 36.16 20.49
CA ALA A 61 -10.89 37.14 20.08
C ALA A 61 -12.30 36.77 20.58
N LYS A 62 -12.61 35.47 20.57
CA LYS A 62 -13.85 34.91 21.09
C LYS A 62 -13.91 34.89 22.63
N LYS A 63 -12.75 34.99 23.29
CA LYS A 63 -12.55 34.86 24.75
C LYS A 63 -12.74 33.44 25.28
N ASP A 64 -12.51 32.44 24.43
CA ASP A 64 -12.45 31.05 24.88
C ASP A 64 -11.18 30.81 25.69
N VAL A 65 -10.07 31.46 25.31
CA VAL A 65 -8.76 31.33 25.98
C VAL A 65 -8.18 32.72 26.32
N PRO A 66 -7.33 32.82 27.36
CA PRO A 66 -6.77 34.10 27.77
C PRO A 66 -5.70 34.59 26.78
N VAL A 67 -5.49 35.92 26.73
CA VAL A 67 -4.53 36.57 25.82
C VAL A 67 -3.09 36.07 26.03
N GLU A 68 -2.75 35.64 27.25
CA GLU A 68 -1.43 35.08 27.57
C GLU A 68 -1.04 33.89 26.69
N HIS A 69 -2.01 33.10 26.19
CA HIS A 69 -1.78 32.00 25.26
C HIS A 69 -0.87 32.41 24.07
N TRP A 70 -1.11 33.59 23.49
CA TRP A 70 -0.32 34.11 22.37
C TRP A 70 1.16 34.33 22.71
N PHE A 71 1.42 34.68 23.97
CA PHE A 71 2.78 34.94 24.45
C PHE A 71 3.52 33.66 24.83
N PHE A 72 2.81 32.56 25.10
CA PHE A 72 3.39 31.24 25.34
C PHE A 72 3.80 30.49 24.07
N LEU A 73 3.30 30.90 22.89
CA LEU A 73 3.80 30.40 21.62
C LEU A 73 5.29 30.71 21.44
N GLY A 74 6.10 29.68 21.25
CA GLY A 74 7.53 29.73 21.03
C GLY A 74 7.91 30.59 19.83
N ARG A 75 9.03 31.31 19.99
CA ARG A 75 9.62 32.20 18.99
C ARG A 75 11.07 31.80 18.68
N PRO A 76 11.35 30.54 18.29
CA PRO A 76 12.69 30.17 17.87
C PRO A 76 13.06 30.98 16.62
N ILE A 77 14.19 31.68 16.66
CA ILE A 77 14.65 32.55 15.56
C ILE A 77 15.93 31.97 14.98
N ALA A 78 16.00 31.96 13.65
CA ALA A 78 17.20 31.63 12.90
C ALA A 78 17.65 32.82 12.05
N ARG A 79 18.98 32.93 11.86
CA ARG A 79 19.55 33.85 10.89
C ARG A 79 19.65 33.16 9.52
N LEU A 80 18.93 33.70 8.54
CA LEU A 80 19.00 33.32 7.13
C LEU A 80 19.73 34.42 6.34
N GLU A 81 20.16 34.09 5.12
CA GLU A 81 20.79 35.09 4.23
C GLU A 81 19.83 36.23 3.85
N SER A 82 18.52 35.98 3.86
CA SER A 82 17.46 36.98 3.62
C SER A 82 17.05 37.76 4.89
N GLY A 83 17.65 37.47 6.05
CA GLY A 83 17.34 38.12 7.32
C GLY A 83 16.90 37.16 8.42
N LEU A 84 16.22 37.67 9.44
CA LEU A 84 15.72 36.87 10.55
C LEU A 84 14.42 36.16 10.18
N SER A 85 14.28 34.91 10.59
CA SER A 85 13.04 34.15 10.44
C SER A 85 12.72 33.38 11.71
N LEU A 86 11.45 33.36 12.08
CA LEU A 86 10.90 32.36 12.98
C LEU A 86 11.03 30.97 12.33
N ILE A 87 11.27 29.97 13.17
CA ILE A 87 11.35 28.56 12.78
C ILE A 87 10.00 27.89 13.05
N SER A 88 9.50 27.11 12.08
CA SER A 88 8.31 26.28 12.23
C SER A 88 8.68 24.82 12.52
N TRP A 89 7.70 23.95 12.68
CA TRP A 89 7.97 22.54 12.95
C TRP A 89 8.50 21.83 11.70
N ASN A 90 7.77 21.97 10.57
CA ASN A 90 8.11 21.28 9.33
C ASN A 90 8.91 22.14 8.33
N GLY A 91 9.04 23.46 8.53
CA GLY A 91 9.62 24.37 7.55
C GLY A 91 8.78 24.51 6.28
N SER A 92 7.48 24.26 6.39
CA SER A 92 6.51 24.18 5.31
C SER A 92 5.96 25.55 4.93
N MET A 93 5.73 25.83 3.65
CA MET A 93 5.31 27.17 3.23
C MET A 93 3.95 27.59 3.81
N PHE A 94 3.01 26.64 3.98
CA PHE A 94 1.68 26.98 4.52
C PHE A 94 1.72 27.43 5.98
N GLU A 95 2.63 26.90 6.81
CA GLU A 95 2.80 27.29 8.23
C GLU A 95 3.04 28.80 8.36
N TYR A 96 3.72 29.39 7.37
CA TYR A 96 4.00 30.82 7.31
C TYR A 96 2.92 31.61 6.56
N LEU A 97 2.42 31.09 5.43
CA LEU A 97 1.66 31.87 4.45
C LEU A 97 0.16 31.57 4.38
N MET A 98 -0.34 30.53 5.06
CA MET A 98 -1.78 30.35 5.22
C MET A 98 -2.39 31.43 6.12
N PRO A 99 -1.84 31.77 7.31
CA PRO A 99 -2.48 32.76 8.17
C PRO A 99 -2.63 34.16 7.54
N PRO A 100 -1.67 34.70 6.75
CA PRO A 100 -1.80 35.98 6.05
C PRO A 100 -3.00 36.11 5.10
N LEU A 101 -3.68 35.01 4.74
CA LEU A 101 -4.95 35.09 4.01
C LEU A 101 -6.02 35.85 4.80
N LEU A 102 -5.94 35.83 6.14
CA LEU A 102 -6.88 36.49 7.05
C LEU A 102 -6.18 37.45 8.05
N LEU A 103 -4.98 37.08 8.51
CA LEU A 103 -4.18 37.79 9.51
C LEU A 103 -2.93 38.41 8.88
N ARG A 104 -3.10 39.53 8.19
CA ARG A 104 -1.99 40.20 7.49
C ARG A 104 -0.96 40.75 8.46
N SER A 105 0.26 40.24 8.38
CA SER A 105 1.40 40.72 9.16
C SER A 105 1.98 42.03 8.61
N GLY A 106 2.40 42.93 9.51
CA GLY A 106 3.08 44.16 9.12
C GLY A 106 4.47 43.88 8.56
N ARG A 107 4.90 44.64 7.53
CA ARG A 107 6.23 44.42 6.93
C ARG A 107 7.39 44.61 7.91
N GLY A 108 7.24 45.48 8.91
CA GLY A 108 8.24 45.74 9.95
C GLY A 108 8.13 44.85 11.19
N THR A 109 7.27 43.83 11.19
CA THR A 109 7.14 42.89 12.32
C THR A 109 7.99 41.65 12.10
N LEU A 110 8.33 40.95 13.19
CA LEU A 110 9.09 39.70 13.14
C LEU A 110 8.37 38.64 12.27
N VAL A 111 7.05 38.54 12.43
CA VAL A 111 6.23 37.61 11.66
C VAL A 111 6.26 37.95 10.16
N GLY A 112 6.06 39.22 9.81
CA GLY A 112 6.09 39.66 8.41
C GLY A 112 7.48 39.51 7.77
N GLN A 113 8.56 39.66 8.53
CA GLN A 113 9.92 39.36 8.06
C GLN A 113 10.11 37.86 7.81
N SER A 114 9.62 37.02 8.73
CA SER A 114 9.69 35.56 8.62
C SER A 114 8.96 35.03 7.39
N GLU A 115 7.77 35.57 7.09
CA GLU A 115 6.98 35.20 5.91
C GLU A 115 7.75 35.44 4.59
N ARG A 116 8.49 36.56 4.47
CA ARG A 116 9.33 36.84 3.31
C ARG A 116 10.59 35.98 3.29
N ALA A 117 11.22 35.83 4.45
CA ALA A 117 12.42 35.03 4.59
C ALA A 117 12.18 33.55 4.25
N ALA A 118 10.99 33.02 4.57
CA ALA A 118 10.55 31.68 4.21
C ALA A 118 10.45 31.49 2.68
N VAL A 119 9.82 32.44 1.96
CA VAL A 119 9.74 32.41 0.49
C VAL A 119 11.13 32.43 -0.14
N ASP A 120 12.02 33.29 0.34
CA ASP A 120 13.39 33.37 -0.18
C ASP A 120 14.21 32.12 0.12
N ALA A 121 14.06 31.53 1.30
CA ALA A 121 14.74 30.28 1.66
C ALA A 121 14.28 29.11 0.77
N GLN A 122 12.99 29.02 0.48
CA GLN A 122 12.41 28.03 -0.44
C GLN A 122 12.92 28.17 -1.87
N ARG A 123 13.03 29.40 -2.38
CA ARG A 123 13.62 29.68 -3.70
C ARG A 123 15.08 29.22 -3.76
N ARG A 124 15.90 29.68 -2.82
CA ARG A 124 17.32 29.30 -2.75
C ARG A 124 17.54 27.79 -2.58
N HIS A 125 16.63 27.10 -1.90
CA HIS A 125 16.72 25.66 -1.69
C HIS A 125 16.67 24.88 -3.00
N VAL A 126 15.85 25.33 -3.96
CA VAL A 126 15.68 24.67 -5.26
C VAL A 126 16.44 25.33 -6.42
N ASP A 127 17.02 26.53 -6.22
CA ASP A 127 17.74 27.29 -7.26
C ASP A 127 18.83 26.48 -7.96
N ARG A 128 19.52 25.57 -7.25
CA ARG A 128 20.58 24.73 -7.81
C ARG A 128 20.06 23.51 -8.59
N LEU A 129 18.77 23.21 -8.49
CA LEU A 129 18.13 22.04 -9.08
C LEU A 129 17.36 22.39 -10.36
N ASP A 130 17.24 23.67 -10.71
CA ASP A 130 16.47 24.19 -11.86
C ASP A 130 15.01 23.69 -11.90
N ILE A 131 14.38 23.58 -10.73
CA ILE A 131 12.96 23.22 -10.56
C ILE A 131 12.16 24.36 -9.91
N PRO A 132 10.83 24.40 -10.08
CA PRO A 132 9.97 25.36 -9.38
C PRO A 132 10.04 25.21 -7.86
N TRP A 133 9.73 26.28 -7.12
CA TRP A 133 9.66 26.26 -5.64
C TRP A 133 8.22 26.14 -5.13
N GLY A 134 8.03 25.94 -3.83
CA GLY A 134 6.71 25.80 -3.21
C GLY A 134 6.55 24.48 -2.46
N ILE A 135 7.56 24.09 -1.67
CA ILE A 135 7.52 22.90 -0.83
C ILE A 135 6.59 23.19 0.35
N SER A 136 5.53 22.41 0.46
CA SER A 136 4.53 22.55 1.51
C SER A 136 3.81 21.22 1.72
N GLU A 137 3.00 21.10 2.77
CA GLU A 137 2.18 19.91 2.99
C GLU A 137 1.28 19.64 1.78
N SER A 138 1.39 18.45 1.20
CA SER A 138 0.64 18.10 0.00
C SER A 138 0.55 16.60 -0.19
N ALA A 139 -0.25 16.20 -1.17
CA ALA A 139 -0.15 14.88 -1.74
C ALA A 139 1.18 14.72 -2.50
N PHE A 140 1.69 13.49 -2.58
CA PHE A 140 2.94 13.16 -3.27
C PHE A 140 2.82 11.84 -4.03
N ALA A 141 3.77 11.53 -4.92
CA ALA A 141 3.65 10.46 -5.91
C ALA A 141 3.88 9.04 -5.35
N LEU A 142 3.58 8.82 -4.06
CA LEU A 142 3.38 7.49 -3.49
C LEU A 142 1.89 7.25 -3.27
N LEU A 143 1.40 6.15 -3.82
CA LEU A 143 0.03 5.70 -3.58
C LEU A 143 -0.03 4.92 -2.25
N ASN A 144 -1.13 5.09 -1.53
CA ASN A 144 -1.51 4.19 -0.44
C ASN A 144 -2.09 2.89 -1.04
N PRO A 145 -2.34 1.86 -0.20
CA PRO A 145 -2.92 0.60 -0.69
C PRO A 145 -4.28 0.73 -1.41
N ASP A 146 -4.93 1.90 -1.35
CA ASP A 146 -6.24 2.18 -1.96
C ASP A 146 -6.11 3.11 -3.20
N HIS A 147 -4.91 3.27 -3.76
CA HIS A 147 -4.60 4.13 -4.92
C HIS A 147 -4.86 5.63 -4.72
N HIS A 148 -4.98 6.09 -3.49
CA HIS A 148 -4.94 7.52 -3.20
C HIS A 148 -3.49 7.96 -3.04
N TYR A 149 -3.15 9.11 -3.63
CA TYR A 149 -1.89 9.77 -3.30
C TYR A 149 -1.81 9.97 -1.79
N ARG A 150 -0.71 9.55 -1.19
CA ARG A 150 -0.44 9.79 0.22
C ARG A 150 -0.25 11.28 0.44
N TYR A 151 -0.63 11.74 1.63
CA TYR A 151 -0.53 13.13 2.05
C TYR A 151 0.51 13.24 3.16
N HIS A 152 1.44 14.19 3.04
CA HIS A 152 2.49 14.39 4.04
C HIS A 152 2.93 15.85 4.13
N ALA A 153 3.46 16.23 5.30
CA ALA A 153 4.09 17.52 5.51
C ALA A 153 5.52 17.53 4.99
N PHE A 154 5.79 18.44 4.05
CA PHE A 154 7.10 18.71 3.48
C PHE A 154 7.57 20.11 3.88
N GLY A 155 8.87 20.34 3.91
CA GLY A 155 9.39 21.67 4.13
C GLY A 155 10.90 21.77 3.97
N VAL A 156 11.42 22.97 4.18
CA VAL A 156 12.84 23.26 3.97
C VAL A 156 13.59 23.11 5.29
N PRO A 157 14.70 22.35 5.36
CA PRO A 157 15.43 22.13 6.60
C PRO A 157 15.85 23.40 7.33
N ARG A 158 16.20 24.46 6.60
CA ARG A 158 16.60 25.76 7.20
C ARG A 158 15.45 26.49 7.89
N LEU A 159 14.20 26.05 7.70
CA LEU A 159 12.99 26.66 8.26
C LEU A 159 12.30 25.76 9.31
N GLY A 160 12.72 24.50 9.46
CA GLY A 160 12.02 23.51 10.30
C GLY A 160 12.89 22.88 11.39
N LEU A 161 12.28 22.53 12.52
CA LEU A 161 12.94 21.77 13.60
C LEU A 161 13.04 20.27 13.30
N ARG A 162 12.11 19.74 12.50
CA ARG A 162 12.03 18.30 12.19
C ARG A 162 13.25 17.82 11.38
N ARG A 163 13.78 16.65 11.74
CA ARG A 163 14.89 16.02 11.00
C ARG A 163 14.41 15.39 9.69
N GLY A 164 15.27 15.42 8.66
CA GLY A 164 15.03 14.71 7.40
C GLY A 164 14.15 15.43 6.38
N LEU A 165 13.92 16.74 6.58
CA LEU A 165 13.10 17.58 5.70
C LEU A 165 13.65 17.70 4.26
N SER A 166 14.93 17.43 4.03
CA SER A 166 15.56 17.47 2.69
C SER A 166 15.39 16.20 1.85
N ARG A 167 14.68 15.19 2.36
CA ARG A 167 14.61 13.87 1.70
C ARG A 167 13.67 13.84 0.50
N ASP A 168 12.58 14.58 0.58
CA ASP A 168 11.51 14.56 -0.41
C ASP A 168 11.38 15.94 -1.07
N LEU A 169 11.35 15.98 -2.40
CA LEU A 169 11.31 17.20 -3.22
C LEU A 169 9.94 17.31 -3.90
N VAL A 170 8.93 17.68 -3.12
CA VAL A 170 7.54 17.79 -3.58
C VAL A 170 7.13 19.26 -3.66
N ILE A 171 6.71 19.70 -4.85
CA ILE A 171 6.37 21.10 -5.14
C ILE A 171 4.85 21.25 -5.30
N ALA A 172 4.23 22.04 -4.41
CA ALA A 172 2.80 22.25 -4.38
C ALA A 172 2.42 23.63 -4.98
N PRO A 173 1.59 23.69 -6.04
CA PRO A 173 1.21 24.97 -6.66
C PRO A 173 0.46 25.92 -5.71
N TYR A 174 -0.32 25.40 -4.75
CA TYR A 174 -1.03 26.27 -3.80
C TYR A 174 -0.06 27.06 -2.91
N ALA A 175 1.09 26.48 -2.53
CA ALA A 175 2.12 27.16 -1.76
C ALA A 175 2.72 28.35 -2.53
N SER A 176 2.88 28.19 -3.85
CA SER A 176 3.27 29.29 -4.73
C SER A 176 2.20 30.38 -4.82
N ALA A 177 0.91 30.00 -4.80
CA ALA A 177 -0.19 30.96 -4.79
C ALA A 177 -0.25 31.74 -3.46
N LEU A 178 -0.03 31.09 -2.31
CA LEU A 178 0.03 31.78 -1.01
C LEU A 178 1.10 32.89 -0.99
N ALA A 179 2.23 32.70 -1.68
CA ALA A 179 3.27 33.71 -1.81
C ALA A 179 2.86 34.95 -2.62
N LEU A 180 1.68 35.00 -3.24
CA LEU A 180 1.13 36.22 -3.84
C LEU A 180 0.98 37.34 -2.81
N ALA A 181 0.73 36.99 -1.54
CA ALA A 181 0.61 37.95 -0.45
C ALA A 181 1.93 38.69 -0.19
N THR A 182 3.08 38.02 -0.30
CA THR A 182 4.38 38.57 0.09
C THR A 182 5.24 39.01 -1.10
N GLU A 183 5.36 38.14 -2.11
CA GLU A 183 6.24 38.28 -3.27
C GLU A 183 5.49 38.02 -4.59
N PRO A 184 4.52 38.88 -4.98
CA PRO A 184 3.58 38.61 -6.07
C PRO A 184 4.24 38.37 -7.42
N ARG A 185 5.33 39.10 -7.74
CA ARG A 185 6.04 38.94 -9.01
C ARG A 185 6.70 37.56 -9.12
N ALA A 186 7.35 37.11 -8.04
CA ALA A 186 8.00 35.80 -8.00
C ALA A 186 6.97 34.67 -8.02
N ALA A 187 5.90 34.80 -7.23
CA ALA A 187 4.79 33.83 -7.19
C ALA A 187 4.16 33.62 -8.57
N VAL A 188 3.83 34.70 -9.30
CA VAL A 188 3.26 34.61 -10.65
C VAL A 188 4.23 33.95 -11.65
N ALA A 189 5.52 34.29 -11.58
CA ALA A 189 6.53 33.66 -12.44
C ALA A 189 6.62 32.15 -12.18
N ASN A 190 6.60 31.73 -10.92
CA ASN A 190 6.66 30.33 -10.52
C ASN A 190 5.39 29.56 -10.91
N LEU A 191 4.19 30.13 -10.71
CA LEU A 191 2.93 29.55 -11.17
C LEU A 191 2.89 29.35 -12.69
N ARG A 192 3.48 30.28 -13.46
CA ARG A 192 3.65 30.11 -14.91
C ARG A 192 4.64 29.01 -15.26
N ALA A 193 5.69 28.81 -14.47
CA ALA A 193 6.61 27.68 -14.63
C ALA A 193 5.90 26.34 -14.36
N LEU A 194 5.15 26.24 -13.26
CA LEU A 194 4.33 25.07 -12.92
C LEU A 194 3.27 24.77 -13.99
N LYS A 195 2.66 25.80 -14.58
CA LYS A 195 1.75 25.65 -15.72
C LYS A 195 2.45 25.03 -16.94
N ARG A 196 3.68 25.46 -17.26
CA ARG A 196 4.47 24.91 -18.38
C ARG A 196 4.83 23.43 -18.17
N LEU A 197 4.89 22.96 -16.92
CA LEU A 197 5.05 21.54 -16.58
C LEU A 197 3.75 20.73 -16.76
N GLY A 198 2.65 21.32 -17.19
CA GLY A 198 1.38 20.60 -17.38
C GLY A 198 0.64 20.29 -16.08
N LEU A 199 0.89 21.05 -15.01
CA LEU A 199 0.27 20.86 -13.70
C LEU A 199 -1.13 21.50 -13.57
N ILE A 200 -1.77 21.84 -14.68
CA ILE A 200 -3.13 22.38 -14.70
C ILE A 200 -4.05 21.39 -15.40
N GLY A 201 -5.15 21.03 -14.74
CA GLY A 201 -6.25 20.28 -15.32
C GLY A 201 -7.56 21.06 -15.28
N ALA A 202 -8.68 20.34 -15.36
CA ALA A 202 -10.02 20.91 -15.47
C ALA A 202 -10.42 21.83 -14.30
N TYR A 203 -9.96 21.55 -13.09
CA TYR A 203 -10.31 22.32 -11.88
C TYR A 203 -9.19 23.25 -11.40
N GLY A 204 -8.21 23.57 -12.27
CA GLY A 204 -7.07 24.40 -11.92
C GLY A 204 -5.80 23.58 -11.70
N PHE A 205 -4.94 24.03 -10.80
CA PHE A 205 -3.69 23.31 -10.52
C PHE A 205 -3.95 21.97 -9.84
N PHE A 206 -3.22 20.93 -10.25
CA PHE A 206 -3.09 19.70 -9.49
C PHE A 206 -2.38 19.96 -8.16
N ASP A 207 -2.49 19.00 -7.24
CA ASP A 207 -2.01 19.16 -5.86
C ASP A 207 -0.50 19.41 -5.76
N ALA A 208 0.29 18.65 -6.51
CA ALA A 208 1.74 18.74 -6.47
C ALA A 208 2.45 18.17 -7.72
N ALA A 209 3.73 18.46 -7.81
CA ALA A 209 4.72 17.79 -8.66
C ALA A 209 5.81 17.18 -7.77
N ASP A 210 6.01 15.88 -7.85
CA ASP A 210 6.99 15.16 -7.06
C ASP A 210 8.28 14.94 -7.86
N PHE A 211 9.38 15.55 -7.42
CA PHE A 211 10.72 15.44 -7.99
C PHE A 211 11.62 14.50 -7.19
N THR A 212 11.08 13.78 -6.21
CA THR A 212 11.85 12.90 -5.33
C THR A 212 12.39 11.71 -6.13
N PRO A 213 13.72 11.45 -6.15
CA PRO A 213 14.31 10.41 -7.02
C PRO A 213 13.72 9.01 -6.86
N GLY A 214 13.23 8.68 -5.66
CA GLY A 214 12.56 7.41 -5.38
C GLY A 214 11.07 7.34 -5.75
N HIS A 215 10.45 8.47 -6.12
CA HIS A 215 9.02 8.57 -6.47
C HIS A 215 8.81 8.87 -7.97
N VAL A 216 9.89 9.14 -8.71
CA VAL A 216 9.85 9.47 -10.13
C VAL A 216 10.14 8.21 -10.96
N PRO A 217 9.20 7.75 -11.83
CA PRO A 217 9.44 6.64 -12.74
C PRO A 217 10.65 6.88 -13.64
N ALA A 218 11.36 5.81 -13.99
CA ALA A 218 12.50 5.87 -14.90
C ALA A 218 12.15 6.59 -16.22
N GLY A 219 13.00 7.53 -16.63
CA GLY A 219 12.82 8.31 -17.86
C GLY A 219 11.91 9.53 -17.72
N ARG A 220 11.40 9.85 -16.53
CA ARG A 220 10.68 11.11 -16.25
C ARG A 220 11.52 12.04 -15.38
N ALA A 221 11.29 13.34 -15.52
CA ALA A 221 11.91 14.36 -14.68
C ALA A 221 11.17 14.57 -13.35
N PHE A 222 9.86 14.29 -13.33
CA PHE A 222 9.00 14.37 -12.14
C PHE A 222 7.73 13.55 -12.33
N SER A 223 7.00 13.34 -11.24
CA SER A 223 5.67 12.70 -11.21
C SER A 223 4.57 13.73 -10.89
N PRO A 224 3.58 13.96 -11.77
CA PRO A 224 2.45 14.82 -11.45
C PRO A 224 1.50 14.10 -10.46
N VAL A 225 1.09 14.80 -9.41
CA VAL A 225 0.15 14.32 -8.40
C VAL A 225 -1.25 14.81 -8.77
N ARG A 226 -1.94 14.04 -9.64
CA ARG A 226 -3.19 14.45 -10.29
C ARG A 226 -4.42 14.33 -9.39
N THR A 227 -4.42 15.05 -8.28
CA THR A 227 -5.57 15.19 -7.39
C THR A 227 -5.88 16.67 -7.14
N TYR A 228 -7.10 16.95 -6.66
CA TYR A 228 -7.52 18.29 -6.27
C TYR A 228 -8.01 18.28 -4.83
N MET A 229 -7.28 18.94 -3.95
CA MET A 229 -7.72 19.13 -2.57
C MET A 229 -8.58 20.40 -2.48
N ALA A 230 -9.81 20.27 -1.98
CA ALA A 230 -10.75 21.39 -1.88
C ALA A 230 -10.17 22.57 -1.08
N HIS A 231 -9.44 22.29 0.00
CA HIS A 231 -8.81 23.31 0.82
C HIS A 231 -7.62 23.99 0.09
N HIS A 232 -6.82 23.27 -0.68
CA HIS A 232 -5.77 23.86 -1.52
C HIS A 232 -6.33 24.76 -2.62
N GLN A 233 -7.41 24.33 -3.29
CA GLN A 233 -8.09 25.19 -4.28
C GLN A 233 -8.69 26.43 -3.61
N GLY A 234 -9.30 26.27 -2.43
CA GLY A 234 -9.81 27.38 -1.63
C GLY A 234 -8.71 28.39 -1.28
N MET A 235 -7.53 27.92 -0.88
CA MET A 235 -6.38 28.79 -0.60
C MET A 235 -5.84 29.50 -1.84
N ILE A 236 -5.77 28.82 -2.99
CA ILE A 236 -5.39 29.46 -4.26
C ILE A 236 -6.36 30.60 -4.58
N LEU A 237 -7.66 30.34 -4.51
CA LEU A 237 -8.70 31.33 -4.79
C LEU A 237 -8.65 32.50 -3.81
N ALA A 238 -8.47 32.24 -2.52
CA ALA A 238 -8.35 33.29 -1.50
C ALA A 238 -7.09 34.14 -1.72
N ALA A 239 -5.95 33.53 -2.04
CA ALA A 239 -4.70 34.24 -2.30
C ALA A 239 -4.80 35.12 -3.55
N VAL A 240 -5.37 34.59 -4.64
CA VAL A 240 -5.64 35.35 -5.87
C VAL A 240 -6.63 36.47 -5.59
N GLY A 241 -7.70 36.20 -4.83
CA GLY A 241 -8.70 37.19 -4.44
C GLY A 241 -8.09 38.34 -3.65
N ASN A 242 -7.28 38.04 -2.63
CA ASN A 242 -6.57 39.07 -1.86
C ASN A 242 -5.61 39.88 -2.73
N ALA A 243 -4.86 39.23 -3.63
CA ALA A 243 -3.93 39.93 -4.52
C ALA A 243 -4.61 40.86 -5.54
N LEU A 244 -5.82 40.52 -6.00
CA LEU A 244 -6.57 41.30 -6.99
C LEU A 244 -7.50 42.34 -6.38
N PHE A 245 -7.99 42.11 -5.16
CA PHE A 245 -9.02 42.92 -4.50
C PHE A 245 -8.54 43.53 -3.18
N ASP A 246 -7.28 43.96 -3.13
CA ASP A 246 -6.71 44.74 -2.01
C ASP A 246 -6.92 44.07 -0.64
N ASP A 247 -6.47 42.80 -0.52
CA ASP A 247 -6.58 41.97 0.68
C ASP A 247 -8.03 41.87 1.22
N ALA A 248 -9.01 41.70 0.33
CA ALA A 248 -10.45 41.67 0.65
C ALA A 248 -10.82 40.75 1.83
N HIS A 249 -10.24 39.55 1.92
CA HIS A 249 -10.55 38.61 3.01
C HIS A 249 -9.97 39.07 4.35
N VAL A 250 -8.77 39.64 4.36
CA VAL A 250 -8.16 40.25 5.55
C VAL A 250 -9.02 41.39 6.06
N ARG A 251 -9.45 42.28 5.16
CA ARG A 251 -10.31 43.42 5.51
C ARG A 251 -11.63 42.96 6.13
N ARG A 252 -12.32 41.99 5.50
CA ARG A 252 -13.58 41.44 6.01
C ARG A 252 -13.41 40.77 7.37
N PHE A 253 -12.34 40.02 7.55
CA PHE A 253 -12.05 39.38 8.84
C PHE A 253 -11.79 40.43 9.93
N ARG A 254 -11.09 41.52 9.59
CA ARG A 254 -10.79 42.64 10.49
C ARG A 254 -11.98 43.56 10.76
N GLU A 255 -12.98 43.60 9.90
CA GLU A 255 -14.22 44.37 10.12
C GLU A 255 -15.01 43.83 11.31
N GLU A 256 -14.84 42.55 11.65
CA GLU A 256 -15.48 42.00 12.85
C GLU A 256 -14.83 42.52 14.14
N ARG A 257 -15.66 43.10 15.00
CA ARG A 257 -15.29 43.84 16.21
C ARG A 257 -14.44 43.02 17.17
N ARG A 258 -14.77 41.73 17.33
CA ARG A 258 -14.01 40.79 18.16
C ARG A 258 -12.58 40.61 17.65
N MET A 259 -12.43 40.37 16.35
CA MET A 259 -11.10 40.22 15.71
C MET A 259 -10.29 41.51 15.79
N ARG A 260 -10.92 42.66 15.50
CA ARG A 260 -10.27 43.98 15.57
C ARG A 260 -9.75 44.34 16.95
N SER A 261 -10.42 43.88 18.01
CA SER A 261 -10.09 44.22 19.39
C SER A 261 -8.72 43.69 19.85
N ILE A 262 -8.18 42.69 19.17
CA ILE A 262 -6.92 42.02 19.51
C ILE A 262 -5.85 42.17 18.40
N ASP A 263 -6.05 43.06 17.42
CA ASP A 263 -5.14 43.32 16.30
C ASP A 263 -3.67 43.58 16.74
N LEU A 264 -3.49 44.11 17.95
CA LEU A 264 -2.16 44.39 18.51
C LEU A 264 -1.30 43.14 18.68
N LEU A 265 -1.89 41.94 18.78
CA LEU A 265 -1.15 40.68 18.85
C LEU A 265 -0.31 40.41 17.59
N LEU A 266 -0.69 40.99 16.45
CA LEU A 266 0.06 40.86 15.20
C LEU A 266 1.29 41.78 15.12
N GLN A 267 1.47 42.68 16.09
CA GLN A 267 2.57 43.66 16.14
C GLN A 267 3.82 43.10 16.85
N GLU A 268 4.26 41.92 16.43
CA GLU A 268 5.44 41.26 16.99
C GLU A 268 6.73 42.05 16.67
N ARG A 269 7.47 42.45 17.71
CA ARG A 269 8.70 43.23 17.55
C ARG A 269 9.85 42.34 17.08
N ILE A 270 10.72 42.89 16.23
CA ILE A 270 11.99 42.26 15.89
C ILE A 270 12.93 42.41 17.10
N PRO A 271 13.51 41.32 17.65
CA PRO A 271 14.42 41.41 18.79
C PRO A 271 15.69 42.21 18.47
N TRP A 272 16.15 43.00 19.44
CA TRP A 272 17.38 43.80 19.34
C TRP A 272 18.63 42.96 19.60
N GLU A 273 18.50 41.94 20.45
CA GLU A 273 19.51 40.93 20.75
C GLU A 273 19.01 39.56 20.30
N LEU A 274 19.86 38.80 19.61
CA LEU A 274 19.51 37.47 19.15
C LEU A 274 19.80 36.45 20.26
N PRO A 275 18.85 35.57 20.61
CA PRO A 275 19.13 34.40 21.43
C PRO A 275 20.25 33.57 20.78
N ALA A 276 21.03 32.84 21.58
CA ALA A 276 22.00 31.89 21.06
C ALA A 276 21.30 30.90 20.11
N GLU A 277 21.84 30.72 18.90
CA GLU A 277 21.32 29.70 17.98
C GLU A 277 21.46 28.33 18.67
N GLU A 278 20.35 27.60 18.82
CA GLU A 278 20.42 26.22 19.28
C GLU A 278 21.25 25.41 18.26
N PRO A 279 22.21 24.58 18.73
CA PRO A 279 23.09 23.82 17.86
C PRO A 279 22.28 22.88 16.97
N ARG A 280 22.29 23.18 15.67
CA ARG A 280 21.66 22.34 14.64
C ARG A 280 22.50 21.08 14.46
N ALA A 281 21.86 19.93 14.36
CA ALA A 281 22.54 18.73 13.89
C ALA A 281 23.00 18.95 12.43
N GLU A 282 24.28 18.71 12.16
CA GLU A 282 24.90 18.94 10.85
C GLU A 282 24.14 18.27 9.70
N GLU A 283 24.05 19.01 8.59
CA GLU A 283 23.45 18.60 7.33
C GLU A 283 24.25 17.44 6.70
N ARG A 284 23.53 16.47 6.14
CA ARG A 284 24.06 15.73 4.98
C ARG A 284 23.73 16.54 3.73
N PRO A 285 24.69 16.75 2.81
CA PRO A 285 24.40 17.34 1.50
C PRO A 285 23.23 16.60 0.85
N LEU A 286 22.39 17.32 0.10
CA LEU A 286 21.44 16.71 -0.83
C LEU A 286 22.20 15.66 -1.64
N PRO A 287 21.74 14.40 -1.70
CA PRO A 287 22.33 13.43 -2.61
C PRO A 287 22.33 14.07 -4.00
N ALA A 288 23.43 13.94 -4.74
CA ALA A 288 23.38 14.19 -6.17
C ALA A 288 22.17 13.42 -6.72
N LEU A 289 21.44 14.02 -7.67
CA LEU A 289 20.40 13.35 -8.45
C LEU A 289 21.05 12.21 -9.26
N GLN A 290 21.39 11.14 -8.57
CA GLN A 290 21.70 9.85 -9.11
C GLN A 290 20.55 8.97 -8.63
N PRO A 291 19.71 8.46 -9.52
CA PRO A 291 18.79 7.42 -9.16
C PRO A 291 19.67 6.24 -8.70
N GLU A 292 19.85 6.07 -7.40
CA GLU A 292 20.18 4.74 -6.90
C GLU A 292 18.95 3.91 -7.21
N ALA A 293 18.97 3.28 -8.39
CA ALA A 293 18.04 2.25 -8.75
C ALA A 293 18.02 1.29 -7.57
N VAL A 294 16.87 1.19 -6.88
CA VAL A 294 16.67 0.16 -5.88
C VAL A 294 16.92 -1.15 -6.61
N ALA A 295 18.07 -1.78 -6.36
CA ALA A 295 18.43 -2.99 -7.05
C ALA A 295 17.34 -4.01 -6.70
N PRO A 296 16.59 -4.54 -7.69
CA PRO A 296 15.57 -5.52 -7.41
C PRO A 296 16.24 -6.71 -6.73
N PRO A 297 15.69 -7.21 -5.61
CA PRO A 297 16.30 -8.34 -4.92
C PRO A 297 16.42 -9.51 -5.91
N HIS A 298 17.56 -10.19 -5.88
CA HIS A 298 17.89 -11.19 -6.90
C HIS A 298 16.89 -12.37 -6.88
N PRO A 299 16.53 -12.92 -8.05
CA PRO A 299 15.76 -14.16 -8.10
C PRO A 299 16.54 -15.34 -7.55
N TRP A 300 15.82 -16.36 -7.09
CA TRP A 300 16.39 -17.62 -6.63
C TRP A 300 15.58 -18.82 -7.15
N ALA A 301 16.23 -19.97 -7.24
CA ALA A 301 15.54 -21.23 -7.51
C ALA A 301 15.34 -21.98 -6.18
N PRO A 302 14.17 -22.63 -5.98
CA PRO A 302 13.99 -23.52 -4.84
C PRO A 302 14.98 -24.69 -4.93
N PRO A 303 15.55 -25.17 -3.79
CA PRO A 303 16.52 -26.26 -3.81
C PRO A 303 15.92 -27.56 -4.37
N ALA A 304 16.54 -28.14 -5.41
CA ALA A 304 16.08 -29.39 -6.00
C ALA A 304 16.14 -30.60 -5.03
N SER A 305 16.98 -30.52 -3.99
CA SER A 305 17.13 -31.53 -2.95
C SER A 305 16.15 -31.37 -1.78
N ALA A 306 15.24 -30.40 -1.83
CA ALA A 306 14.29 -30.18 -0.74
C ALA A 306 13.36 -31.39 -0.56
N THR A 307 13.14 -31.79 0.69
CA THR A 307 12.29 -32.94 1.07
C THR A 307 10.87 -32.53 1.46
N PHE A 308 10.53 -31.26 1.29
CA PHE A 308 9.23 -30.67 1.57
C PHE A 308 8.94 -29.56 0.56
N PRO A 309 7.65 -29.23 0.32
CA PRO A 309 7.28 -28.16 -0.61
C PRO A 309 7.93 -26.83 -0.22
N GLN A 310 8.63 -26.21 -1.17
CA GLN A 310 9.19 -24.88 -1.07
C GLN A 310 8.10 -23.87 -1.45
N MET A 311 7.45 -23.31 -0.43
CA MET A 311 6.41 -22.31 -0.60
C MET A 311 7.02 -20.94 -0.86
N HIS A 312 6.39 -20.21 -1.76
CA HIS A 312 6.63 -18.80 -2.02
C HIS A 312 5.37 -18.01 -1.68
N LEU A 313 5.51 -17.09 -0.73
CA LEU A 313 4.40 -16.27 -0.24
C LEU A 313 4.42 -14.90 -0.94
N LEU A 314 3.37 -14.64 -1.73
CA LEU A 314 3.10 -13.39 -2.44
C LEU A 314 1.86 -12.72 -1.86
N GLY A 315 1.79 -11.39 -1.91
CA GLY A 315 0.67 -10.66 -1.33
C GLY A 315 0.92 -9.17 -1.13
N ASN A 316 -0.18 -8.44 -0.99
CA ASN A 316 -0.21 -6.99 -0.86
C ASN A 316 -0.69 -6.51 0.52
N GLY A 317 -0.82 -7.43 1.48
CA GLY A 317 -1.34 -7.21 2.83
C GLY A 317 -2.81 -7.59 2.99
N ARG A 318 -3.63 -7.46 1.93
CA ARG A 318 -5.04 -7.87 1.93
C ARG A 318 -5.21 -9.21 1.22
N LEU A 319 -4.74 -9.30 -0.03
CA LEU A 319 -4.71 -10.51 -0.83
C LEU A 319 -3.35 -11.21 -0.68
N ALA A 320 -3.38 -12.52 -0.52
CA ALA A 320 -2.20 -13.37 -0.49
C ALA A 320 -2.36 -14.56 -1.45
N SER A 321 -1.27 -14.89 -2.14
CA SER A 321 -1.12 -16.08 -2.98
C SER A 321 0.07 -16.87 -2.47
N TRP A 322 -0.17 -18.09 -2.01
CA TRP A 322 0.91 -19.00 -1.62
C TRP A 322 1.03 -20.04 -2.71
N ILE A 323 2.25 -20.25 -3.20
CA ILE A 323 2.50 -21.20 -4.28
C ILE A 323 3.79 -21.99 -4.03
N SER A 324 3.73 -23.31 -4.17
CA SER A 324 4.87 -24.21 -4.04
C SER A 324 5.69 -24.24 -5.33
N GLU A 325 6.89 -24.81 -5.26
CA GLU A 325 7.71 -25.12 -6.44
C GLU A 325 7.04 -26.13 -7.39
N SER A 326 6.00 -26.81 -6.93
CA SER A 326 5.23 -27.74 -7.74
C SER A 326 3.97 -27.12 -8.36
N GLY A 327 3.62 -25.89 -7.96
CA GLY A 327 2.43 -25.16 -8.37
C GLY A 327 1.24 -25.30 -7.42
N GLY A 328 1.34 -26.07 -6.33
CA GLY A 328 0.32 -26.20 -5.30
C GLY A 328 0.23 -24.95 -4.43
N GLY A 329 -0.88 -24.71 -3.75
CA GLY A 329 -1.10 -23.43 -3.09
C GLY A 329 -2.55 -23.02 -2.87
N GLY A 330 -2.75 -21.76 -2.52
CA GLY A 330 -4.06 -21.19 -2.28
C GLY A 330 -4.08 -19.67 -2.33
N LEU A 331 -5.28 -19.10 -2.23
CA LEU A 331 -5.54 -17.67 -2.17
C LEU A 331 -6.30 -17.31 -0.89
N TRP A 332 -5.93 -16.18 -0.29
CA TRP A 332 -6.60 -15.60 0.89
C TRP A 332 -6.85 -14.12 0.71
N TRP A 333 -7.96 -13.62 1.24
CA TRP A 333 -8.24 -12.19 1.31
C TRP A 333 -8.72 -11.80 2.70
N ASN A 334 -8.01 -10.87 3.35
CA ASN A 334 -8.29 -10.44 4.73
C ASN A 334 -8.49 -11.64 5.69
N GLN A 335 -7.58 -12.61 5.62
CA GLN A 335 -7.60 -13.87 6.38
C GLN A 335 -8.73 -14.86 6.04
N GLN A 336 -9.58 -14.57 5.05
CA GLN A 336 -10.56 -15.52 4.54
C GLN A 336 -9.95 -16.34 3.39
N ALA A 337 -10.12 -17.66 3.42
CA ALA A 337 -9.71 -18.52 2.31
C ALA A 337 -10.62 -18.27 1.11
N LEU A 338 -10.02 -17.89 -0.02
CA LEU A 338 -10.71 -17.80 -1.31
C LEU A 338 -10.75 -19.17 -1.98
N THR A 339 -9.64 -19.90 -1.92
CA THR A 339 -9.53 -21.27 -2.41
C THR A 339 -9.10 -22.23 -1.33
N ARG A 340 -9.49 -23.50 -1.45
CA ARG A 340 -9.13 -24.54 -0.49
C ARG A 340 -7.64 -24.83 -0.54
N TRP A 341 -7.01 -24.83 0.62
CA TRP A 341 -5.63 -25.27 0.80
C TRP A 341 -5.45 -25.90 2.17
N ARG A 342 -4.60 -26.92 2.25
CA ARG A 342 -4.20 -27.59 3.48
C ARG A 342 -2.71 -27.89 3.42
N PRO A 343 -2.00 -27.85 4.56
CA PRO A 343 -0.59 -28.19 4.60
C PRO A 343 -0.38 -29.70 4.45
N ASP A 344 -0.32 -30.19 3.21
CA ASP A 344 0.05 -31.57 2.88
C ASP A 344 1.44 -31.59 2.22
N SER A 345 2.47 -31.89 3.02
CA SER A 345 3.86 -31.93 2.56
C SER A 345 4.18 -33.13 1.67
N VAL A 346 3.29 -34.11 1.57
CA VAL A 346 3.51 -35.33 0.79
C VAL A 346 2.90 -35.21 -0.60
N ARG A 347 1.65 -34.74 -0.67
CA ARG A 347 0.89 -34.70 -1.93
C ARG A 347 0.95 -33.36 -2.63
N ASP A 348 0.95 -32.26 -1.90
CA ASP A 348 0.84 -30.90 -2.45
C ASP A 348 -0.25 -30.79 -3.53
N ASN A 349 -1.44 -31.27 -3.20
CA ASN A 349 -2.53 -31.53 -4.16
C ASN A 349 -3.70 -30.54 -4.07
N HIS A 350 -3.50 -29.42 -3.38
CA HIS A 350 -4.42 -28.27 -3.38
C HIS A 350 -3.76 -27.10 -4.09
N GLY A 351 -4.49 -26.38 -4.93
CA GLY A 351 -3.90 -25.37 -5.80
C GLY A 351 -4.90 -24.73 -6.75
N LEU A 352 -4.41 -23.70 -7.42
CA LEU A 352 -5.03 -23.12 -8.61
C LEU A 352 -4.27 -23.67 -9.82
N TRP A 353 -4.83 -24.68 -10.46
CA TRP A 353 -4.17 -25.42 -11.51
C TRP A 353 -4.47 -24.81 -12.88
N ILE A 354 -3.51 -24.93 -13.78
CA ILE A 354 -3.70 -24.73 -15.22
C ILE A 354 -3.27 -26.03 -15.88
N TYR A 355 -4.25 -26.77 -16.37
CA TYR A 355 -4.04 -27.97 -17.17
C TYR A 355 -3.77 -27.59 -18.62
N VAL A 356 -2.94 -28.38 -19.27
CA VAL A 356 -2.56 -28.24 -20.67
C VAL A 356 -2.82 -29.56 -21.35
N ARG A 357 -3.65 -29.53 -22.39
CA ARG A 357 -3.97 -30.71 -23.19
C ARG A 357 -3.69 -30.43 -24.65
N ASP A 358 -2.94 -31.34 -25.27
CA ASP A 358 -2.85 -31.41 -26.72
C ASP A 358 -4.09 -32.12 -27.26
N GLU A 359 -4.91 -31.43 -28.05
CA GLU A 359 -6.17 -31.98 -28.55
C GLU A 359 -5.97 -33.05 -29.63
N GLU A 360 -4.82 -33.06 -30.32
CA GLU A 360 -4.53 -34.08 -31.32
C GLU A 360 -4.06 -35.38 -30.68
N SER A 361 -3.11 -35.28 -29.75
CA SER A 361 -2.52 -36.47 -29.11
C SER A 361 -3.27 -36.93 -27.87
N GLY A 362 -4.13 -36.08 -27.31
CA GLY A 362 -4.82 -36.31 -26.03
C GLY A 362 -3.89 -36.23 -24.81
N THR A 363 -2.61 -35.89 -25.00
CA THR A 363 -1.63 -35.83 -23.91
C THR A 363 -1.96 -34.70 -22.96
N LEU A 364 -1.97 -34.99 -21.66
CA LEU A 364 -2.33 -34.06 -20.59
C LEU A 364 -1.14 -33.85 -19.64
N TRP A 365 -0.86 -32.60 -19.33
CA TRP A 365 0.05 -32.19 -18.27
C TRP A 365 -0.46 -30.92 -17.59
N SER A 366 0.24 -30.46 -16.57
CA SER A 366 -0.04 -29.18 -15.90
C SER A 366 1.13 -28.23 -16.10
N VAL A 367 0.88 -26.93 -16.01
CA VAL A 367 1.97 -25.93 -16.13
C VAL A 367 3.00 -26.10 -15.00
N GLY A 368 2.54 -26.35 -13.78
CA GLY A 368 3.37 -26.85 -12.68
C GLY A 368 3.51 -28.38 -12.69
N ARG A 369 4.32 -28.94 -11.77
CA ARG A 369 4.44 -30.41 -11.61
C ARG A 369 3.11 -31.02 -11.14
N GLN A 370 2.46 -30.39 -10.16
CA GLN A 370 1.15 -30.76 -9.69
C GLN A 370 0.05 -30.06 -10.51
N PRO A 371 -1.15 -30.64 -10.61
CA PRO A 371 -1.60 -31.87 -9.94
C PRO A 371 -1.37 -33.15 -10.76
N THR A 372 -0.98 -33.05 -12.04
CA THR A 372 -0.82 -34.23 -12.93
C THR A 372 0.35 -35.13 -12.50
N GLY A 373 1.38 -34.55 -11.89
CA GLY A 373 2.61 -35.24 -11.50
C GLY A 373 3.48 -35.65 -12.69
N VAL A 374 3.19 -35.14 -13.90
CA VAL A 374 3.99 -35.42 -15.10
C VAL A 374 5.32 -34.67 -14.99
N ALA A 375 6.42 -35.41 -14.90
CA ALA A 375 7.77 -34.84 -14.91
C ALA A 375 8.13 -34.31 -16.30
N SER A 376 8.83 -33.17 -16.35
CA SER A 376 9.48 -32.66 -17.56
C SER A 376 10.97 -32.43 -17.27
N PRO A 377 11.88 -32.90 -18.12
CA PRO A 377 13.32 -32.65 -17.97
C PRO A 377 13.67 -31.16 -18.01
N ASP A 378 12.88 -30.39 -18.73
CA ASP A 378 13.07 -28.95 -18.97
C ASP A 378 12.18 -28.09 -18.06
N ALA A 379 11.67 -28.66 -16.97
CA ALA A 379 10.93 -27.91 -15.96
C ALA A 379 11.88 -27.08 -15.09
N ARG A 380 11.61 -25.78 -14.98
CA ARG A 380 12.36 -24.85 -14.12
C ARG A 380 11.40 -23.93 -13.39
N VAL A 381 11.66 -23.72 -12.10
CA VAL A 381 10.96 -22.75 -11.27
C VAL A 381 11.94 -21.70 -10.76
N VAL A 382 11.54 -20.44 -10.83
CA VAL A 382 12.31 -19.31 -10.34
C VAL A 382 11.39 -18.44 -9.50
N PHE A 383 11.78 -18.16 -8.27
CA PHE A 383 11.10 -17.21 -7.41
C PHE A 383 11.81 -15.87 -7.47
N HIS A 384 11.00 -14.83 -7.59
CA HIS A 384 11.37 -13.44 -7.45
C HIS A 384 10.67 -12.90 -6.20
N PRO A 385 11.11 -11.78 -5.62
CA PRO A 385 10.41 -11.16 -4.49
C PRO A 385 8.94 -10.81 -4.75
N HIS A 386 8.57 -10.62 -6.01
CA HIS A 386 7.27 -10.13 -6.46
C HIS A 386 6.48 -11.13 -7.32
N LEU A 387 7.09 -12.22 -7.78
CA LEU A 387 6.41 -13.23 -8.60
C LEU A 387 7.06 -14.62 -8.49
N ALA A 388 6.29 -15.65 -8.83
CA ALA A 388 6.80 -16.99 -9.12
C ALA A 388 6.73 -17.28 -10.62
N GLU A 389 7.82 -17.77 -11.20
CA GLU A 389 7.94 -18.10 -12.62
C GLU A 389 8.14 -19.60 -12.81
N PHE A 390 7.30 -20.20 -13.64
CA PHE A 390 7.33 -21.61 -14.02
C PHE A 390 7.64 -21.71 -15.51
N HIS A 391 8.62 -22.52 -15.88
CA HIS A 391 8.90 -22.89 -17.25
C HIS A 391 8.81 -24.40 -17.39
N ARG A 392 8.25 -24.87 -18.49
CA ARG A 392 8.49 -26.24 -18.95
C ARG A 392 8.37 -26.34 -20.46
N ARG A 393 8.95 -27.41 -20.99
CA ARG A 393 8.79 -27.83 -22.38
C ARG A 393 8.33 -29.28 -22.41
N ASP A 394 7.28 -29.54 -23.18
CA ASP A 394 6.74 -30.89 -23.35
C ASP A 394 6.22 -31.02 -24.78
N ASN A 395 6.63 -32.08 -25.48
CA ASN A 395 6.11 -32.44 -26.81
C ASN A 395 6.14 -31.30 -27.86
N GLY A 396 7.21 -30.50 -27.85
CA GLY A 396 7.39 -29.36 -28.76
C GLY A 396 6.53 -28.15 -28.40
N ILE A 397 5.97 -28.08 -27.19
CA ILE A 397 5.24 -26.93 -26.66
C ILE A 397 6.03 -26.35 -25.49
N GLY A 398 6.44 -25.09 -25.60
CA GLY A 398 7.07 -24.33 -24.53
C GLY A 398 6.03 -23.53 -23.75
N ILE A 399 6.06 -23.59 -22.42
CA ILE A 399 5.13 -22.87 -21.56
C ILE A 399 5.91 -22.09 -20.50
N ARG A 400 5.53 -20.82 -20.32
CA ARG A 400 5.93 -19.98 -19.20
C ARG A 400 4.70 -19.49 -18.46
N MET A 401 4.67 -19.63 -17.14
CA MET A 401 3.65 -19.03 -16.28
C MET A 401 4.29 -18.14 -15.22
N GLU A 402 3.75 -16.94 -15.07
CA GLU A 402 4.13 -16.00 -14.01
C GLU A 402 2.94 -15.77 -13.10
N VAL A 403 3.17 -15.92 -11.80
CA VAL A 403 2.16 -15.73 -10.76
C VAL A 403 2.56 -14.54 -9.91
N ALA A 404 1.71 -13.50 -9.87
CA ALA A 404 1.96 -12.27 -9.13
C ALA A 404 0.69 -11.77 -8.43
N VAL A 405 0.85 -10.97 -7.40
CA VAL A 405 -0.25 -10.23 -6.74
C VAL A 405 -0.04 -8.74 -6.99
N ALA A 406 -1.07 -8.06 -7.45
CA ALA A 406 -1.02 -6.62 -7.70
C ALA A 406 -0.85 -5.84 -6.38
N PRO A 407 0.07 -4.85 -6.29
CA PRO A 407 0.33 -4.14 -5.03
C PRO A 407 -0.83 -3.33 -4.50
N ALA A 408 -1.58 -2.70 -5.41
CA ALA A 408 -2.58 -1.72 -5.03
C ALA A 408 -4.01 -2.22 -5.30
N ASP A 409 -4.17 -3.25 -6.15
CA ASP A 409 -5.44 -3.89 -6.46
C ASP A 409 -5.46 -5.33 -5.95
N ASP A 410 -6.61 -5.81 -5.46
CA ASP A 410 -6.73 -7.17 -4.93
C ASP A 410 -6.98 -8.18 -6.07
N ILE A 411 -5.90 -8.42 -6.83
CA ILE A 411 -5.88 -9.28 -8.01
C ILE A 411 -4.69 -10.22 -7.94
N GLU A 412 -4.96 -11.51 -8.16
CA GLU A 412 -3.92 -12.48 -8.51
C GLU A 412 -3.88 -12.67 -10.03
N ILE A 413 -2.67 -12.59 -10.57
CA ILE A 413 -2.39 -12.65 -11.99
C ILE A 413 -1.62 -13.94 -12.26
N ARG A 414 -2.17 -14.82 -13.11
CA ARG A 414 -1.47 -15.96 -13.69
C ARG A 414 -1.30 -15.76 -15.19
N ARG A 415 -0.22 -15.08 -15.58
CA ARG A 415 0.10 -14.85 -16.98
C ARG A 415 0.73 -16.11 -17.58
N VAL A 416 0.18 -16.61 -18.67
CA VAL A 416 0.64 -17.81 -19.38
C VAL A 416 1.06 -17.43 -20.78
N THR A 417 2.28 -17.82 -21.14
CA THR A 417 2.80 -17.76 -22.51
C THR A 417 2.92 -19.18 -23.03
N VAL A 418 2.30 -19.45 -24.17
CA VAL A 418 2.38 -20.74 -24.87
C VAL A 418 3.10 -20.53 -26.19
N VAL A 419 4.09 -21.37 -26.48
CA VAL A 419 4.89 -21.33 -27.71
C VAL A 419 4.81 -22.70 -28.38
N ASN A 420 4.38 -22.73 -29.64
CA ASN A 420 4.51 -23.91 -30.47
C ASN A 420 5.93 -23.98 -31.04
N GLU A 421 6.81 -24.77 -30.43
CA GLU A 421 8.20 -24.92 -30.88
C GLU A 421 8.35 -25.91 -32.06
N SER A 422 7.25 -26.58 -32.45
CA SER A 422 7.23 -27.53 -33.58
C SER A 422 7.09 -26.84 -34.94
N ASP A 423 7.18 -27.64 -36.01
CA ASP A 423 7.06 -27.24 -37.41
C ASP A 423 5.65 -27.45 -37.98
N ARG A 424 4.70 -27.89 -37.16
CA ARG A 424 3.30 -28.13 -37.52
C ARG A 424 2.36 -27.33 -36.65
N ALA A 425 1.17 -27.01 -37.17
CA ALA A 425 0.11 -26.40 -36.39
C ALA A 425 -0.32 -27.33 -35.24
N ARG A 426 -0.74 -26.75 -34.11
CA ARG A 426 -1.15 -27.48 -32.90
C ARG A 426 -2.35 -26.82 -32.26
N THR A 427 -3.35 -27.62 -31.89
CA THR A 427 -4.44 -27.17 -31.02
C THR A 427 -4.14 -27.54 -29.57
N ILE A 428 -4.02 -26.54 -28.70
CA ILE A 428 -3.79 -26.71 -27.27
C ILE A 428 -4.96 -26.16 -26.47
N SER A 429 -5.49 -26.96 -25.53
CA SER A 429 -6.48 -26.51 -24.56
C SER A 429 -5.80 -26.18 -23.23
N LEU A 430 -6.12 -24.99 -22.69
CA LEU A 430 -5.77 -24.59 -21.34
C LEU A 430 -7.02 -24.62 -20.47
N THR A 431 -6.98 -25.29 -19.32
CA THR A 431 -8.13 -25.37 -18.41
C THR A 431 -7.71 -24.97 -17.00
N SER A 432 -8.28 -23.88 -16.47
CA SER A 432 -8.06 -23.51 -15.07
C SER A 432 -8.87 -24.38 -14.12
N TYR A 433 -8.42 -24.48 -12.86
CA TYR A 433 -9.16 -25.16 -11.81
C TYR A 433 -8.78 -24.61 -10.44
N GLY A 434 -9.77 -24.28 -9.61
CA GLY A 434 -9.57 -24.01 -8.18
C GLY A 434 -10.81 -24.37 -7.38
N GLU A 435 -10.64 -24.89 -6.16
CA GLU A 435 -11.74 -25.21 -5.25
C GLU A 435 -12.12 -23.99 -4.42
N VAL A 436 -13.35 -23.47 -4.56
CA VAL A 436 -13.76 -22.17 -3.98
C VAL A 436 -14.27 -22.34 -2.54
N VAL A 437 -13.93 -21.40 -1.64
CA VAL A 437 -14.28 -21.45 -0.20
C VAL A 437 -15.04 -20.20 0.27
N LEU A 438 -14.43 -19.02 0.15
CA LEU A 438 -14.98 -17.70 0.54
C LEU A 438 -15.35 -17.58 2.03
N ALA A 439 -14.54 -18.18 2.92
CA ALA A 439 -14.82 -18.26 4.36
C ALA A 439 -13.53 -18.35 5.18
N PRO A 440 -13.57 -18.18 6.51
CA PRO A 440 -12.43 -18.48 7.38
C PRO A 440 -11.90 -19.92 7.14
N PRO A 441 -10.58 -20.14 7.04
CA PRO A 441 -10.01 -21.45 6.69
C PRO A 441 -10.47 -22.59 7.60
N LEU A 442 -10.52 -22.34 8.91
CA LEU A 442 -10.92 -23.33 9.91
C LEU A 442 -12.39 -23.76 9.78
N ASP A 443 -13.26 -22.91 9.24
CA ASP A 443 -14.67 -23.26 9.01
C ASP A 443 -14.83 -24.27 7.87
N ASP A 444 -14.05 -24.12 6.78
CA ASP A 444 -13.97 -25.12 5.71
C ASP A 444 -13.34 -26.42 6.20
N GLU A 445 -12.31 -26.34 7.04
CA GLU A 445 -11.61 -27.53 7.54
C GLU A 445 -12.48 -28.38 8.48
N ARG A 446 -13.19 -27.75 9.43
CA ARG A 446 -14.01 -28.44 10.43
C ARG A 446 -15.26 -29.08 9.83
N HIS A 447 -15.95 -28.39 8.91
CA HIS A 447 -17.23 -28.85 8.34
C HIS A 447 -17.32 -28.62 6.82
N PRO A 448 -16.45 -29.26 6.02
CA PRO A 448 -16.34 -28.98 4.59
C PRO A 448 -17.64 -29.25 3.83
N ALA A 449 -18.34 -30.35 4.13
CA ALA A 449 -19.58 -30.72 3.44
C ALA A 449 -20.70 -29.68 3.64
N PHE A 450 -20.75 -29.03 4.80
CA PHE A 450 -21.74 -28.00 5.08
C PHE A 450 -21.29 -26.64 4.55
N SER A 451 -20.02 -26.28 4.71
CA SER A 451 -19.49 -24.97 4.29
C SER A 451 -19.64 -24.70 2.79
N LYS A 452 -19.50 -25.74 1.96
CA LYS A 452 -19.60 -25.65 0.49
C LYS A 452 -20.99 -25.25 -0.01
N LEU A 453 -22.06 -25.61 0.71
CA LEU A 453 -23.45 -25.32 0.32
C LEU A 453 -23.80 -23.83 0.28
N PHE A 454 -22.95 -22.99 0.87
CA PHE A 454 -23.14 -21.54 0.97
C PHE A 454 -22.46 -20.77 -0.15
N VAL A 455 -21.86 -21.42 -1.14
CA VAL A 455 -21.21 -20.74 -2.27
C VAL A 455 -22.09 -20.86 -3.52
N GLY A 456 -22.43 -19.73 -4.12
CA GLY A 456 -23.16 -19.64 -5.38
C GLY A 456 -22.27 -19.09 -6.48
N SER A 457 -22.43 -19.61 -7.70
CA SER A 457 -21.69 -19.18 -8.89
C SER A 457 -22.60 -18.54 -9.95
N GLU A 458 -22.05 -17.65 -10.75
CA GLU A 458 -22.69 -17.03 -11.91
C GLU A 458 -21.68 -16.88 -13.04
N TYR A 459 -22.10 -17.11 -14.28
CA TYR A 459 -21.26 -16.88 -15.46
C TYR A 459 -21.54 -15.51 -16.07
N LEU A 460 -20.50 -14.69 -16.19
CA LEU A 460 -20.55 -13.35 -16.76
C LEU A 460 -20.09 -13.39 -18.22
N ALA A 461 -21.04 -13.61 -19.13
CA ALA A 461 -20.74 -13.76 -20.57
C ALA A 461 -19.95 -12.57 -21.15
N GLY A 462 -20.26 -11.34 -20.75
CA GLY A 462 -19.55 -10.13 -21.21
C GLY A 462 -18.09 -10.03 -20.78
N ARG A 463 -17.63 -10.88 -19.86
CA ARG A 463 -16.24 -10.91 -19.37
C ARG A 463 -15.57 -12.28 -19.56
N GLY A 464 -16.29 -13.28 -20.08
CA GLY A 464 -15.79 -14.66 -20.15
C GLY A 464 -15.33 -15.21 -18.80
N GLY A 465 -16.05 -14.90 -17.71
CA GLY A 465 -15.61 -15.17 -16.34
C GLY A 465 -16.70 -15.72 -15.43
N LEU A 466 -16.28 -16.28 -14.29
CA LEU A 466 -17.12 -16.85 -13.24
C LEU A 466 -17.05 -15.99 -11.98
N LEU A 467 -18.21 -15.52 -11.53
CA LEU A 467 -18.38 -14.81 -10.26
C LEU A 467 -18.85 -15.79 -9.19
N PHE A 468 -18.27 -15.70 -8.00
CA PHE A 468 -18.65 -16.48 -6.83
C PHE A 468 -19.01 -15.57 -5.67
N THR A 469 -20.10 -15.91 -5.00
CA THR A 469 -20.56 -15.23 -3.79
C THR A 469 -20.86 -16.27 -2.72
N ARG A 470 -20.78 -15.86 -1.46
CA ARG A 470 -21.20 -16.69 -0.34
C ARG A 470 -22.41 -16.11 0.35
N ARG A 471 -23.40 -16.94 0.69
CA ARG A 471 -24.55 -16.52 1.50
C ARG A 471 -24.10 -16.25 2.95
N PRO A 472 -24.28 -15.02 3.48
CA PRO A 472 -24.02 -14.71 4.88
C PRO A 472 -24.81 -15.63 5.82
N ARG A 473 -24.23 -15.99 6.98
CA ARG A 473 -24.95 -16.77 8.00
C ARG A 473 -25.57 -15.84 9.04
N ASN A 474 -24.89 -14.74 9.34
CA ASN A 474 -25.34 -13.69 10.24
C ASN A 474 -25.40 -12.34 9.51
N PRO A 475 -26.19 -11.37 10.00
CA PRO A 475 -26.29 -10.03 9.38
C PRO A 475 -24.97 -9.24 9.32
N GLY A 476 -24.02 -9.53 10.21
CA GLY A 476 -22.69 -8.89 10.22
C GLY A 476 -21.62 -9.63 9.42
N ASP A 477 -21.94 -10.76 8.77
CA ASP A 477 -20.97 -11.47 7.95
C ASP A 477 -20.85 -10.75 6.59
N HIS A 478 -19.64 -10.34 6.25
CA HIS A 478 -19.30 -9.74 4.96
C HIS A 478 -18.32 -10.67 4.21
N PRO A 479 -18.81 -11.76 3.60
CA PRO A 479 -17.96 -12.68 2.86
C PRO A 479 -17.41 -12.03 1.59
N PRO A 480 -16.29 -12.52 1.05
CA PRO A 480 -15.66 -11.98 -0.14
C PRO A 480 -16.53 -12.31 -1.35
N VAL A 481 -16.45 -11.44 -2.36
CA VAL A 481 -16.91 -11.73 -3.71
C VAL A 481 -15.68 -11.99 -4.57
N LEU A 482 -15.67 -13.09 -5.31
CA LEU A 482 -14.55 -13.51 -6.16
C LEU A 482 -14.98 -13.54 -7.62
N LEU A 483 -14.16 -13.00 -8.53
CA LEU A 483 -14.34 -13.14 -9.97
C LEU A 483 -13.08 -13.76 -10.58
N HIS A 484 -13.25 -14.85 -11.32
CA HIS A 484 -12.20 -15.48 -12.09
C HIS A 484 -12.48 -15.30 -13.59
N CYS A 485 -11.56 -14.71 -14.35
CA CYS A 485 -11.74 -14.49 -15.79
C CYS A 485 -10.42 -14.63 -16.57
N ILE A 486 -10.51 -14.53 -17.90
CA ILE A 486 -9.38 -14.63 -18.83
C ILE A 486 -9.22 -13.31 -19.58
N VAL A 487 -7.98 -12.87 -19.72
CA VAL A 487 -7.57 -11.74 -20.58
C VAL A 487 -6.51 -12.21 -21.56
N ALA A 488 -6.53 -11.75 -22.80
CA ALA A 488 -5.54 -12.11 -23.81
C ALA A 488 -5.39 -11.04 -24.91
N ASP A 489 -4.26 -11.07 -25.60
CA ASP A 489 -3.99 -10.22 -26.76
C ASP A 489 -4.71 -10.79 -28.00
N GLU A 490 -5.62 -10.01 -28.59
CA GLU A 490 -6.34 -10.22 -29.87
C GLU A 490 -7.75 -10.85 -29.85
N ALA A 491 -8.51 -10.46 -30.88
CA ALA A 491 -9.82 -11.03 -31.22
C ALA A 491 -9.65 -12.49 -31.68
N GLY A 492 -10.31 -13.42 -30.97
CA GLY A 492 -10.25 -14.85 -31.29
C GLY A 492 -10.31 -15.78 -30.09
N LEU A 493 -10.12 -15.28 -28.86
CA LEU A 493 -10.35 -16.10 -27.67
C LEU A 493 -11.84 -16.41 -27.51
N GLN A 494 -12.16 -17.69 -27.62
CA GLN A 494 -13.45 -18.23 -27.19
C GLN A 494 -13.21 -19.06 -25.94
N VAL A 495 -13.83 -18.63 -24.83
CA VAL A 495 -14.01 -19.52 -23.69
C VAL A 495 -14.78 -20.73 -24.21
N ALA A 496 -14.08 -21.87 -24.32
CA ALA A 496 -14.61 -23.10 -24.89
C ALA A 496 -15.66 -23.72 -23.96
N GLY A 497 -15.53 -23.49 -22.66
CA GLY A 497 -16.50 -23.89 -21.66
C GLY A 497 -16.06 -23.48 -20.26
N TYR A 498 -16.94 -23.73 -19.31
CA TYR A 498 -16.69 -23.49 -17.90
C TYR A 498 -17.38 -24.56 -17.05
N GLU A 499 -16.83 -24.81 -15.86
CA GLU A 499 -17.36 -25.77 -14.89
C GLU A 499 -17.31 -25.19 -13.49
N THR A 500 -18.38 -25.43 -12.74
CA THR A 500 -18.53 -24.95 -11.36
C THR A 500 -18.75 -26.05 -10.34
N ASP A 501 -18.96 -27.29 -10.77
CA ASP A 501 -19.09 -28.45 -9.89
C ASP A 501 -17.85 -29.36 -9.94
N ARG A 502 -17.19 -29.55 -8.80
CA ARG A 502 -16.01 -30.41 -8.66
C ARG A 502 -16.27 -31.85 -9.13
N ARG A 503 -17.44 -32.42 -8.84
CA ARG A 503 -17.77 -33.78 -9.22
C ARG A 503 -17.93 -33.90 -10.73
N ALA A 504 -18.50 -32.90 -11.39
CA ALA A 504 -18.59 -32.84 -12.85
C ALA A 504 -17.19 -32.70 -13.48
N PHE A 505 -16.33 -31.85 -12.91
CA PHE A 505 -14.99 -31.63 -13.40
C PHE A 505 -14.06 -32.84 -13.21
N LEU A 506 -14.01 -33.43 -12.01
CA LEU A 506 -13.12 -34.57 -11.75
C LEU A 506 -13.68 -35.88 -12.28
N GLY A 507 -15.01 -36.03 -12.28
CA GLY A 507 -15.68 -37.30 -12.52
C GLY A 507 -15.82 -38.14 -11.25
N ARG A 508 -16.69 -39.16 -11.32
CA ARG A 508 -16.90 -40.10 -10.20
C ARG A 508 -15.61 -40.89 -9.95
N ASN A 509 -15.12 -40.86 -8.70
CA ASN A 509 -13.84 -41.45 -8.30
C ASN A 509 -12.61 -40.87 -9.02
N GLY A 510 -12.75 -39.72 -9.69
CA GLY A 510 -11.64 -39.01 -10.31
C GLY A 510 -10.86 -38.17 -9.31
N ASP A 511 -9.65 -37.79 -9.69
CA ASP A 511 -8.79 -36.88 -8.95
C ASP A 511 -8.18 -35.82 -9.88
N GLY A 512 -7.42 -34.89 -9.30
CA GLY A 512 -6.77 -33.81 -10.06
C GLY A 512 -5.64 -34.28 -10.98
N ARG A 513 -5.23 -35.56 -10.96
CA ARG A 513 -4.13 -36.03 -11.81
C ARG A 513 -4.61 -36.24 -13.25
N LEU A 514 -5.83 -36.74 -13.40
CA LEU A 514 -6.47 -37.01 -14.70
C LEU A 514 -7.97 -36.63 -14.66
N PRO A 515 -8.30 -35.33 -14.53
CA PRO A 515 -9.68 -34.88 -14.41
C PRO A 515 -10.50 -35.12 -15.69
N HIS A 516 -11.71 -35.65 -15.53
CA HIS A 516 -12.61 -35.94 -16.65
C HIS A 516 -12.94 -34.69 -17.51
N GLY A 517 -13.11 -33.53 -16.86
CA GLY A 517 -13.51 -32.28 -17.50
C GLY A 517 -12.46 -31.67 -18.42
N VAL A 518 -11.17 -31.98 -18.26
CA VAL A 518 -10.13 -31.44 -19.14
C VAL A 518 -10.16 -32.08 -20.52
N GLY A 519 -10.55 -33.37 -20.60
CA GLY A 519 -10.63 -34.11 -21.87
C GLY A 519 -11.98 -34.07 -22.57
N ASN A 520 -12.98 -33.42 -21.95
CA ASN A 520 -14.37 -33.45 -22.39
C ASN A 520 -14.99 -32.05 -22.37
N ARG A 521 -16.18 -31.93 -22.97
CA ARG A 521 -16.96 -30.69 -22.89
C ARG A 521 -17.39 -30.43 -21.44
N LEU A 522 -17.06 -29.25 -20.93
CA LEU A 522 -17.53 -28.78 -19.62
C LEU A 522 -19.04 -28.54 -19.63
N SER A 523 -19.71 -28.75 -18.49
CA SER A 523 -21.18 -28.76 -18.45
C SER A 523 -21.81 -27.39 -18.65
N GLY A 524 -21.10 -26.31 -18.32
CA GLY A 524 -21.66 -24.95 -18.35
C GLY A 524 -22.66 -24.68 -17.22
N THR A 525 -22.67 -25.50 -16.17
CA THR A 525 -23.57 -25.34 -15.03
C THR A 525 -23.08 -24.21 -14.11
N VAL A 526 -24.01 -23.42 -13.57
CA VAL A 526 -23.76 -22.39 -12.54
C VAL A 526 -24.85 -22.44 -11.46
N GLY A 527 -24.67 -21.69 -10.38
CA GLY A 527 -25.60 -21.59 -9.26
C GLY A 527 -25.03 -22.23 -7.99
N TRP A 528 -25.90 -22.84 -7.20
CA TRP A 528 -25.58 -23.43 -5.90
C TRP A 528 -25.21 -24.91 -6.05
N THR A 529 -23.99 -25.17 -6.52
CA THR A 529 -23.44 -26.53 -6.65
C THR A 529 -23.00 -27.10 -5.30
N LEU A 530 -22.93 -28.43 -5.17
CA LEU A 530 -22.56 -29.08 -3.90
C LEU A 530 -21.08 -28.92 -3.53
N ASP A 531 -20.19 -28.83 -4.52
CA ASP A 531 -18.75 -28.69 -4.30
C ASP A 531 -18.18 -27.70 -5.33
N PRO A 532 -18.18 -26.40 -5.02
CA PRO A 532 -17.92 -25.32 -5.97
C PRO A 532 -16.46 -25.30 -6.43
N VAL A 533 -16.25 -25.21 -7.74
CA VAL A 533 -14.95 -24.97 -8.36
C VAL A 533 -15.04 -23.79 -9.32
N MET A 534 -13.90 -23.18 -9.61
CA MET A 534 -13.75 -22.24 -10.70
C MET A 534 -12.91 -22.89 -11.80
N SER A 535 -13.52 -23.14 -12.95
CA SER A 535 -12.82 -23.70 -14.10
C SER A 535 -13.27 -23.01 -15.38
N LEU A 536 -12.30 -22.44 -16.10
CA LEU A 536 -12.47 -21.87 -17.43
C LEU A 536 -11.57 -22.64 -18.40
N GLN A 537 -12.14 -23.10 -19.49
CA GLN A 537 -11.41 -23.78 -20.56
C GLN A 537 -11.29 -22.85 -21.77
N LEU A 538 -10.07 -22.76 -22.28
CA LEU A 538 -9.71 -22.03 -23.48
C LEU A 538 -9.08 -22.98 -24.48
N ARG A 539 -9.40 -22.81 -25.77
CA ARG A 539 -8.75 -23.49 -26.87
C ARG A 539 -7.89 -22.50 -27.64
N LEU A 540 -6.65 -22.90 -27.94
CA LEU A 540 -5.67 -22.14 -28.69
C LEU A 540 -5.27 -22.94 -29.92
N ASP A 541 -5.46 -22.36 -31.10
CA ASP A 541 -4.87 -22.88 -32.33
C ASP A 541 -3.57 -22.11 -32.57
N LEU A 542 -2.46 -22.85 -32.65
CA LEU A 542 -1.10 -22.30 -32.75
C LEU A 542 -0.45 -22.76 -34.05
N GLU A 543 -0.14 -21.82 -34.93
CA GLU A 543 0.71 -22.02 -36.10
C GLU A 543 2.14 -22.44 -35.70
N PRO A 544 2.91 -23.06 -36.61
CA PRO A 544 4.31 -23.38 -36.35
C PRO A 544 5.08 -22.14 -35.87
N ARG A 545 5.80 -22.27 -34.74
CA ARG A 545 6.59 -21.18 -34.13
C ARG A 545 5.78 -20.01 -33.58
N GLU A 546 4.45 -20.10 -33.57
CA GLU A 546 3.59 -19.06 -32.99
C GLU A 546 3.72 -19.03 -31.46
N ARG A 547 3.60 -17.81 -30.92
CA ARG A 547 3.54 -17.53 -29.49
C ARG A 547 2.22 -16.83 -29.18
N ARG A 548 1.51 -17.30 -28.15
CA ARG A 548 0.32 -16.66 -27.60
C ARG A 548 0.51 -16.31 -26.14
N HIS A 549 -0.06 -15.18 -25.75
CA HIS A 549 -0.08 -14.67 -24.38
C HIS A 549 -1.51 -14.56 -23.89
N LEU A 550 -1.75 -14.98 -22.65
CA LEU A 550 -3.01 -14.81 -21.94
C LEU A 550 -2.75 -14.73 -20.44
N ALA A 551 -3.76 -14.35 -19.68
CA ALA A 551 -3.73 -14.35 -18.23
C ALA A 551 -5.05 -14.85 -17.67
N PHE A 552 -4.97 -15.73 -16.67
CA PHE A 552 -6.08 -15.98 -15.77
C PHE A 552 -5.97 -14.99 -14.62
N LEU A 553 -7.05 -14.25 -14.39
CA LEU A 553 -7.12 -13.23 -13.35
C LEU A 553 -8.13 -13.65 -12.30
N THR A 554 -7.75 -13.52 -11.04
CA THR A 554 -8.63 -13.75 -9.89
C THR A 554 -8.75 -12.47 -9.09
N PHE A 555 -9.91 -11.83 -9.19
CA PHE A 555 -10.26 -10.60 -8.51
C PHE A 555 -11.04 -10.89 -7.22
N VAL A 556 -10.84 -10.08 -6.19
CA VAL A 556 -11.62 -10.15 -4.95
C VAL A 556 -11.94 -8.77 -4.41
N ALA A 557 -13.15 -8.60 -3.88
CA ALA A 557 -13.54 -7.41 -3.13
C ALA A 557 -14.69 -7.71 -2.16
N GLY A 558 -15.12 -6.71 -1.39
CA GLY A 558 -16.22 -6.83 -0.43
C GLY A 558 -17.62 -6.84 -1.04
N SER A 559 -17.77 -6.51 -2.32
CA SER A 559 -19.05 -6.49 -3.03
C SER A 559 -18.90 -6.85 -4.50
N ARG A 560 -20.03 -7.19 -5.13
CA ARG A 560 -20.09 -7.45 -6.58
C ARG A 560 -19.66 -6.23 -7.36
N GLU A 561 -20.15 -5.06 -6.98
CA GLU A 561 -19.90 -3.78 -7.64
C GLU A 561 -18.40 -3.47 -7.63
N SER A 562 -17.74 -3.58 -6.48
CA SER A 562 -16.31 -3.30 -6.35
C SER A 562 -15.45 -4.31 -7.13
N VAL A 563 -15.84 -5.59 -7.19
CA VAL A 563 -15.14 -6.59 -8.04
C VAL A 563 -15.26 -6.22 -9.52
N MET A 564 -16.42 -5.73 -9.94
CA MET A 564 -16.65 -5.33 -11.33
C MET A 564 -15.85 -4.09 -11.72
N GLU A 565 -15.82 -3.08 -10.85
CA GLU A 565 -14.97 -1.89 -11.02
C GLU A 565 -13.48 -2.23 -11.07
N LEU A 566 -13.03 -3.18 -10.23
CA LEU A 566 -11.67 -3.70 -10.25
C LEU A 566 -11.34 -4.39 -11.58
N ALA A 567 -12.25 -5.23 -12.08
CA ALA A 567 -12.10 -5.93 -13.34
C ALA A 567 -12.06 -4.97 -14.55
N ASP A 568 -12.79 -3.85 -14.51
CA ASP A 568 -12.78 -2.84 -15.59
C ASP A 568 -11.44 -2.12 -15.74
N ARG A 569 -10.65 -2.03 -14.66
CA ARG A 569 -9.31 -1.43 -14.70
C ARG A 569 -8.24 -2.34 -15.33
N HIS A 570 -8.48 -3.65 -15.39
CA HIS A 570 -7.50 -4.67 -15.80
C HIS A 570 -8.01 -5.54 -16.94
N THR A 571 -8.25 -4.91 -18.10
CA THR A 571 -8.89 -5.55 -19.26
C THR A 571 -7.91 -5.96 -20.36
N THR A 572 -6.61 -5.61 -20.25
CA THR A 572 -5.61 -5.85 -21.30
C THR A 572 -4.33 -6.46 -20.75
N LEU A 573 -3.56 -7.20 -21.56
CA LEU A 573 -2.26 -7.71 -21.10
C LEU A 573 -1.25 -6.58 -20.83
N ALA A 574 -1.31 -5.48 -21.59
CA ALA A 574 -0.47 -4.30 -21.34
C ALA A 574 -0.70 -3.70 -19.94
N SER A 575 -1.94 -3.67 -19.43
CA SER A 575 -2.19 -3.24 -18.03
C SER A 575 -1.59 -4.19 -17.00
N LEU A 576 -1.50 -5.49 -17.31
CA LEU A 576 -0.88 -6.47 -16.43
C LEU A 576 0.64 -6.34 -16.41
N ASP A 577 1.27 -6.03 -17.54
CA ASP A 577 2.72 -5.79 -17.60
C ASP A 577 3.16 -4.67 -16.65
N TRP A 578 2.41 -3.55 -16.67
CA TRP A 578 2.60 -2.45 -15.72
C TRP A 578 2.41 -2.90 -14.27
N THR A 579 1.37 -3.70 -14.01
CA THR A 579 1.03 -4.18 -12.66
C THR A 579 2.12 -5.12 -12.10
N VAL A 580 2.69 -5.99 -12.92
CA VAL A 580 3.82 -6.86 -12.51
C VAL A 580 5.09 -6.03 -12.28
N GLY A 581 5.35 -5.01 -13.11
CA GLY A 581 6.46 -4.08 -12.90
C GLY A 581 6.31 -3.25 -11.61
N ASP A 582 5.09 -2.84 -11.28
CA ASP A 582 4.77 -2.18 -10.01
C ASP A 582 4.99 -3.12 -8.83
N ALA A 583 4.61 -4.40 -8.95
CA ALA A 583 4.88 -5.42 -7.94
C ALA A 583 6.39 -5.59 -7.67
N ALA A 584 7.22 -5.56 -8.71
CA ALA A 584 8.67 -5.60 -8.55
C ALA A 584 9.20 -4.40 -7.75
N THR A 585 8.70 -3.20 -8.08
CA THR A 585 9.08 -1.95 -7.41
C THR A 585 8.65 -1.96 -5.95
N GLU A 586 7.42 -2.38 -5.67
CA GLU A 586 6.90 -2.45 -4.30
C GLU A 586 7.65 -3.48 -3.45
N ALA A 587 7.96 -4.66 -3.99
CA ALA A 587 8.72 -5.67 -3.27
C ALA A 587 10.13 -5.19 -2.92
N ALA A 588 10.78 -4.45 -3.82
CA ALA A 588 12.09 -3.86 -3.56
C ALA A 588 12.01 -2.77 -2.47
N ARG A 589 11.01 -1.89 -2.56
CA ARG A 589 10.74 -0.84 -1.56
C ARG A 589 10.45 -1.43 -0.18
N GLU A 590 9.62 -2.46 -0.10
CA GLU A 590 9.25 -3.14 1.14
C GLU A 590 10.47 -3.82 1.79
N THR A 591 11.29 -4.50 1.00
CA THR A 591 12.55 -5.13 1.46
C THR A 591 13.45 -4.08 2.11
N GLN A 592 13.60 -2.92 1.47
CA GLN A 592 14.38 -1.80 2.00
C GLN A 592 13.77 -1.19 3.27
N GLN A 593 12.45 -0.97 3.30
CA GLN A 593 11.74 -0.42 4.46
C GLN A 593 11.85 -1.32 5.69
N LEU A 594 11.72 -2.64 5.48
CA LEU A 594 11.92 -3.64 6.54
C LEU A 594 13.39 -3.80 6.91
N ARG A 595 14.32 -3.18 6.17
CA ARG A 595 15.78 -3.34 6.33
C ARG A 595 16.18 -4.81 6.30
N LEU A 596 15.61 -5.55 5.37
CA LEU A 596 15.97 -6.93 5.10
C LEU A 596 17.07 -6.95 4.04
N GLU A 597 18.10 -7.77 4.26
CA GLU A 597 19.10 -8.04 3.24
C GLU A 597 18.45 -8.85 2.11
N PRO A 598 18.47 -8.38 0.84
CA PRO A 598 17.93 -9.10 -0.31
C PRO A 598 18.34 -10.57 -0.41
N SER A 599 19.60 -10.87 -0.07
CA SER A 599 20.17 -12.22 -0.10
C SER A 599 19.57 -13.19 0.91
N ARG A 600 18.87 -12.69 1.95
CA ARG A 600 18.22 -13.51 2.99
C ARG A 600 16.80 -13.93 2.62
N LEU A 601 16.17 -13.30 1.62
CA LEU A 601 14.80 -13.61 1.22
C LEU A 601 14.55 -15.11 0.92
N PRO A 602 15.46 -15.84 0.23
CA PRO A 602 15.28 -17.28 0.00
C PRO A 602 15.21 -18.07 1.30
N GLU A 603 16.08 -17.77 2.28
CA GLU A 603 16.12 -18.44 3.58
C GLU A 603 14.85 -18.15 4.40
N LEU A 604 14.36 -16.91 4.36
CA LEU A 604 13.12 -16.52 5.06
C LEU A 604 11.88 -17.19 4.45
N GLN A 605 11.82 -17.35 3.13
CA GLN A 605 10.73 -18.07 2.46
C GLN A 605 10.80 -19.58 2.75
N MET A 606 12.00 -20.16 2.80
CA MET A 606 12.19 -21.55 3.23
C MET A 606 11.78 -21.76 4.69
N LEU A 607 12.07 -20.81 5.58
CA LEU A 607 11.62 -20.87 6.97
C LEU A 607 10.09 -20.80 7.08
N ALA A 608 9.43 -19.94 6.30
CA ALA A 608 7.97 -19.93 6.22
C ALA A 608 7.41 -21.27 5.71
N SER A 609 8.06 -21.87 4.72
CA SER A 609 7.70 -23.20 4.19
C SER A 609 7.74 -24.27 5.28
N LEU A 610 8.73 -24.25 6.17
CA LEU A 610 8.86 -25.18 7.30
C LEU A 610 7.83 -24.94 8.42
N LEU A 611 7.36 -23.69 8.57
CA LEU A 611 6.28 -23.37 9.50
C LEU A 611 4.91 -23.79 8.94
N LEU A 612 4.72 -23.68 7.63
CA LEU A 612 3.51 -24.13 6.92
C LEU A 612 3.44 -25.65 6.81
N HIS A 613 4.58 -26.30 6.53
CA HIS A 613 4.71 -27.74 6.38
C HIS A 613 5.59 -28.31 7.49
N PRO A 614 5.00 -28.78 8.61
CA PRO A 614 5.76 -29.41 9.68
C PRO A 614 6.66 -30.53 9.14
N HIS A 615 7.97 -30.38 9.33
CA HIS A 615 8.96 -31.31 8.82
C HIS A 615 9.54 -32.20 9.94
N PRO A 616 9.75 -33.51 9.72
CA PRO A 616 10.28 -34.41 10.75
C PRO A 616 11.62 -33.97 11.37
N THR A 617 12.48 -33.27 10.63
CA THR A 617 13.77 -32.78 11.15
C THR A 617 13.63 -31.67 12.19
N LEU A 618 12.51 -30.93 12.19
CA LEU A 618 12.20 -29.89 13.18
C LEU A 618 11.25 -30.39 14.28
N ARG A 619 10.80 -31.64 14.18
CA ARG A 619 9.91 -32.25 15.14
C ARG A 619 10.69 -32.66 16.39
N ALA A 620 10.11 -32.46 17.57
CA ALA A 620 10.67 -32.98 18.82
C ALA A 620 10.79 -34.51 18.77
N PRO A 621 11.80 -35.11 19.46
CA PRO A 621 11.93 -36.57 19.53
C PRO A 621 10.66 -37.24 20.05
N SER A 622 10.32 -38.43 19.55
CA SER A 622 9.09 -39.15 19.91
C SER A 622 8.92 -39.34 21.42
N ALA A 623 10.03 -39.56 22.15
CA ALA A 623 10.03 -39.67 23.61
C ALA A 623 9.58 -38.38 24.32
N VAL A 624 9.99 -37.21 23.82
CA VAL A 624 9.58 -35.90 24.35
C VAL A 624 8.10 -35.66 24.10
N ILE A 625 7.62 -35.99 22.89
CA ILE A 625 6.20 -35.87 22.55
C ILE A 625 5.35 -36.79 23.42
N ALA A 626 5.77 -38.04 23.61
CA ALA A 626 5.06 -39.00 24.45
C ALA A 626 5.06 -38.62 25.94
N ALA A 627 6.10 -37.92 26.41
CA ALA A 627 6.17 -37.40 27.77
C ALA A 627 5.27 -36.17 28.00
N ASN A 628 4.86 -35.46 26.94
CA ASN A 628 4.00 -34.28 27.07
C ASN A 628 2.58 -34.69 27.50
N ARG A 629 2.18 -34.29 28.70
CA ARG A 629 0.81 -34.46 29.24
C ARG A 629 -0.02 -33.17 29.20
N LEU A 630 0.53 -32.09 28.65
CA LEU A 630 -0.08 -30.76 28.61
C LEU A 630 -0.69 -30.49 27.23
N GLY A 631 -1.89 -29.90 27.21
CA GLY A 631 -2.55 -29.45 25.99
C GLY A 631 -2.36 -27.96 25.70
N GLN A 632 -2.90 -27.49 24.57
CA GLN A 632 -2.85 -26.09 24.14
C GLN A 632 -3.22 -25.07 25.24
N PRO A 633 -4.25 -25.28 26.10
CA PRO A 633 -4.59 -24.31 27.15
C PRO A 633 -3.48 -23.99 28.15
N ARG A 634 -2.46 -24.84 28.26
CA ARG A 634 -1.30 -24.61 29.14
C ARG A 634 -0.34 -23.56 28.59
N LEU A 635 -0.48 -23.18 27.31
CA LEU A 635 0.25 -22.07 26.70
C LEU A 635 -0.34 -20.70 27.09
N TRP A 636 -1.62 -20.63 27.44
CA TRP A 636 -2.30 -19.35 27.73
C TRP A 636 -1.72 -18.64 28.95
N GLY A 637 -1.28 -19.39 29.96
CA GLY A 637 -0.56 -18.82 31.12
C GLY A 637 0.78 -18.18 30.77
N LEU A 638 1.31 -18.44 29.58
CA LEU A 638 2.52 -17.84 29.01
C LEU A 638 2.20 -16.71 28.00
N GLY A 639 0.93 -16.34 27.85
CA GLY A 639 0.50 -15.33 26.86
C GLY A 639 0.49 -15.83 25.41
N LEU A 640 0.54 -17.14 25.19
CA LEU A 640 0.55 -17.76 23.85
C LEU A 640 -0.78 -18.44 23.58
N SER A 641 -1.47 -18.11 22.48
CA SER A 641 -2.75 -18.75 22.12
C SER A 641 -2.55 -20.23 21.77
N GLY A 642 -1.47 -20.52 21.03
CA GLY A 642 -1.20 -21.82 20.42
C GLY A 642 -2.02 -22.09 19.17
N ASP A 643 -2.71 -21.09 18.61
CA ASP A 643 -3.52 -21.23 17.38
C ASP A 643 -2.69 -21.01 16.11
N LEU A 644 -1.57 -20.28 16.23
CA LEU A 644 -0.64 -19.99 15.14
C LEU A 644 0.59 -20.92 15.21
N PRO A 645 1.27 -21.18 14.09
CA PRO A 645 2.60 -21.80 14.10
C PRO A 645 3.56 -21.03 14.99
N ILE A 646 4.34 -21.74 15.81
CA ILE A 646 5.29 -21.15 16.76
C ILE A 646 6.71 -21.33 16.23
N LEU A 647 7.43 -20.22 16.04
CA LEU A 647 8.86 -20.18 15.82
C LEU A 647 9.58 -19.99 17.17
N LEU A 648 10.21 -21.05 17.67
CA LEU A 648 10.94 -21.05 18.94
C LEU A 648 12.41 -20.70 18.72
N ILE A 649 12.88 -19.64 19.39
CA ILE A 649 14.29 -19.26 19.49
C ILE A 649 14.79 -19.68 20.87
N ARG A 650 15.82 -20.52 20.92
CA ARG A 650 16.51 -20.87 22.18
C ARG A 650 17.81 -20.08 22.26
N ALA A 651 18.02 -19.36 23.37
CA ALA A 651 19.23 -18.59 23.62
C ALA A 651 19.76 -18.88 25.03
N GLY A 652 21.03 -19.31 25.12
CA GLY A 652 21.76 -19.47 26.38
C GLY A 652 22.36 -18.16 26.87
N ASP A 653 22.80 -17.31 25.96
CA ASP A 653 23.48 -16.02 26.19
C ASP A 653 22.77 -14.87 25.42
N PRO A 654 22.67 -13.63 25.96
CA PRO A 654 22.22 -12.45 25.22
C PRO A 654 22.79 -12.29 23.79
N ASP A 655 24.06 -12.63 23.56
CA ASP A 655 24.71 -12.47 22.25
C ASP A 655 24.14 -13.40 21.17
N GLU A 656 23.45 -14.48 21.57
CA GLU A 656 22.78 -15.44 20.66
C GLU A 656 21.44 -14.90 20.12
N LEU A 657 20.97 -13.74 20.57
CA LEU A 657 19.73 -13.10 20.09
C LEU A 657 19.91 -12.29 18.79
N GLY A 658 21.09 -12.31 18.16
CA GLY A 658 21.36 -11.57 16.92
C GLY A 658 20.42 -11.86 15.73
N LEU A 659 19.75 -13.03 15.73
CA LEU A 659 18.75 -13.40 14.71
C LEU A 659 17.36 -12.79 14.98
N LEU A 660 17.06 -12.40 16.22
CA LEU A 660 15.72 -11.92 16.61
C LEU A 660 15.27 -10.70 15.79
N PRO A 661 16.10 -9.66 15.56
CA PRO A 661 15.70 -8.52 14.72
C PRO A 661 15.34 -8.93 13.28
N VAL A 662 16.07 -9.89 12.71
CA VAL A 662 15.82 -10.41 11.35
C VAL A 662 14.49 -11.17 11.32
N LEU A 663 14.24 -12.01 12.31
CA LEU A 663 13.00 -12.79 12.41
C LEU A 663 11.76 -11.92 12.67
N ILE A 664 11.89 -10.85 13.46
CA ILE A 664 10.80 -9.86 13.64
C ILE A 664 10.47 -9.16 12.31
N ARG A 665 11.49 -8.79 11.53
CA ARG A 665 11.29 -8.20 10.20
C ARG A 665 10.66 -9.20 9.22
N ALA A 666 11.08 -10.47 9.28
CA ALA A 666 10.51 -11.55 8.50
C ALA A 666 9.03 -11.80 8.86
N LEU A 667 8.66 -11.73 10.14
CA LEU A 667 7.27 -11.86 10.56
C LEU A 667 6.40 -10.75 9.96
N ARG A 668 6.88 -9.50 9.92
CA ARG A 668 6.17 -8.40 9.26
C ARG A 668 6.01 -8.61 7.76
N LEU A 669 7.04 -9.16 7.10
CA LEU A 669 6.96 -9.55 5.69
C LEU A 669 5.87 -10.61 5.49
N TRP A 670 5.91 -11.71 6.26
CA TRP A 670 4.95 -12.81 6.18
C TRP A 670 3.51 -12.36 6.46
N GLN A 671 3.29 -11.48 7.43
CA GLN A 671 1.97 -10.93 7.72
C GLN A 671 1.37 -10.21 6.52
N ARG A 672 2.20 -9.44 5.77
CA ARG A 672 1.77 -8.81 4.51
C ARG A 672 1.54 -9.80 3.38
N ARG A 673 2.03 -11.04 3.53
CA ARG A 673 1.76 -12.18 2.64
C ARG A 673 0.69 -13.10 3.21
N GLY A 674 -0.13 -12.64 4.15
CA GLY A 674 -1.24 -13.40 4.74
C GLY A 674 -0.83 -14.51 5.71
N PHE A 675 0.46 -14.67 6.01
CA PHE A 675 0.96 -15.71 6.91
C PHE A 675 1.25 -15.14 8.31
N GLN A 676 0.62 -15.72 9.33
CA GLN A 676 0.79 -15.36 10.73
C GLN A 676 1.50 -16.47 11.50
N ALA A 677 2.43 -16.09 12.37
CA ALA A 677 3.18 -16.99 13.25
C ALA A 677 3.55 -16.26 14.54
N ASP A 678 3.71 -17.01 15.63
CA ASP A 678 4.20 -16.49 16.90
C ASP A 678 5.71 -16.73 17.03
N ILE A 679 6.45 -15.74 17.55
CA ILE A 679 7.86 -15.89 17.89
C ILE A 679 7.97 -16.04 19.40
N VAL A 680 8.57 -17.14 19.86
CA VAL A 680 8.80 -17.41 21.29
C VAL A 680 10.30 -17.46 21.55
N VAL A 681 10.77 -16.66 22.51
CA VAL A 681 12.17 -16.66 22.94
C VAL A 681 12.27 -17.41 24.28
N LEU A 682 12.92 -18.57 24.26
CA LEU A 682 13.22 -19.36 25.44
C LEU A 682 14.68 -19.14 25.86
N ARG A 683 14.86 -18.46 26.99
CA ARG A 683 16.19 -18.25 27.60
C ARG A 683 16.52 -19.42 28.52
N THR A 684 17.66 -20.08 28.30
CA THR A 684 18.11 -21.23 29.10
C THR A 684 19.19 -20.88 30.14
N GLY A 685 19.68 -19.62 30.15
CA GLY A 685 20.67 -19.11 31.11
C GLY A 685 20.08 -18.56 32.42
N THR A 686 20.96 -18.18 33.37
CA THR A 686 20.58 -17.57 34.65
C THR A 686 19.81 -16.27 34.46
N SER A 687 18.74 -16.08 35.24
CA SER A 687 17.83 -14.93 35.12
C SER A 687 18.55 -13.60 35.35
N GLY A 688 18.76 -12.84 34.29
CA GLY A 688 19.19 -11.44 34.34
C GLY A 688 18.30 -10.61 33.43
N TYR A 689 17.74 -9.52 33.95
CA TYR A 689 17.11 -8.48 33.15
C TYR A 689 18.19 -7.87 32.24
N VAL A 690 17.93 -7.87 30.94
CA VAL A 690 18.69 -7.13 29.94
C VAL A 690 17.68 -6.21 29.29
N GLU A 691 17.89 -4.89 29.38
CA GLU A 691 17.08 -3.85 28.75
C GLU A 691 17.10 -3.95 27.22
#